data_AF-A0A2V1P5E4-F1
#
_entry.id   AF-A0A2V1P5E4-F1
#
_cell.length_a   1.000
_cell.length_b   1.000
_cell.length_c   1.000
_cell.angle_alpha   90.00
_cell.angle_beta   90.00
_cell.angle_gamma   90.00
#
_symmetry.space_group_name_H-M   'P 1'
#
loop_
_entity.id
_entity.type
_entity.pdbx_description
1 polymer ?
#
loop_
_entity_poly.entity_id
_entity_poly.type
_entity_poly.pdbx_seq_one_letter_code
_entity_poly.pdbx_strand_id
1 'polypeptide(L)'
;MEVTRRQYLASVSALALALSGRRVAGQSLGAGSLFLVIQGVEKTPNSDFPARILRSFSNRLIPLTVVFSEYRGDENSSRQTDRLKALLVTLGADKGIVELAVNHVPIDSAHRYLHLREATRLRDRIADLLGDTAFALDDAVSVFLPDGAPGIEPFAYRAAGFRIQIDAGQTDNAPDRTEVQPVDWGILRLSGGIRRRLNDDPAKTIPDLGLTAQPQMLVLDISDVDPSRAIDWAEAWAKSLDLAFGNGRIVPTRPKDHLLQGNPGASKNMALAFETDRGSEVQADFAMMLDEIEVPYSLIGADPDTPPSSSTGTCLTTATRLARFSEPGSACFRSDDPIDQLSEDNIAEIVLSPRQAGYAEIGPRADGRFHIGHDSPSLIPVGDRIRENPMTDALAIISPDEIATRFQRIQLQRTIQTAKREGLVTFTTIEGLRDALAAPDQVLRRFWSARRREARGADEPSPPNAAARTAFLEDARQAYSFIDRFTRADTGLCAGTAQSGAATLVINAEITLWDVASQVQGLMAAAHLSLIPHEEARVRIEKILRAIPTIELDGHRLPPALFDAGTLEPTRMAFDACDTGRFLIALQRAEKDGFATPEQARKLIDGWDLARAIRGGHPFNGTSTGWVDTQQSHCTHYIRRGFAFAGLSVHTPYPTLSDRPSGDDRIRLLYAAADLGHFGPEPALLEAIEFGQSPEARYLADVLFDAQLRLFEETGRYRCVSEVPLNRPPWFAYQGLRVDLPGDTAWIIAATGPGQEAGSDPALEDRRMISTKAIYLWAATRSHDFIDDLLALARSRARLDSWGFASGLQEDDLTPMEGYSDLNTNGIILTAIQHILSRRA
;
A
#
# COMPACT_ATOMS: atom_id res chain seq x y z
N MET A 1 -37.21 -1.11 -28.49
CA MET A 1 -36.34 -2.02 -27.71
C MET A 1 -35.06 -2.17 -28.51
N GLU A 2 -34.03 -1.42 -28.13
CA GLU A 2 -32.72 -1.48 -28.80
C GLU A 2 -32.01 -2.76 -28.39
N VAL A 3 -31.43 -3.47 -29.35
CA VAL A 3 -30.68 -4.71 -29.12
C VAL A 3 -29.28 -4.34 -28.63
N THR A 4 -28.86 -4.84 -27.47
CA THR A 4 -27.51 -4.53 -26.96
C THR A 4 -26.44 -5.19 -27.82
N ARG A 5 -25.21 -4.65 -27.84
CA ARG A 5 -24.11 -5.24 -28.63
C ARG A 5 -23.85 -6.70 -28.25
N ARG A 6 -23.96 -7.06 -26.97
CA ARG A 6 -23.85 -8.45 -26.50
C ARG A 6 -24.95 -9.34 -27.06
N GLN A 7 -26.20 -8.88 -27.07
CA GLN A 7 -27.34 -9.61 -27.66
C GLN A 7 -27.19 -9.75 -29.18
N TYR A 8 -26.70 -8.70 -29.85
CA TYR A 8 -26.38 -8.73 -31.26
C TYR A 8 -25.30 -9.79 -31.55
N LEU A 9 -24.18 -9.76 -30.84
CA LEU A 9 -23.10 -10.74 -31.02
C LEU A 9 -23.57 -12.17 -30.72
N ALA A 10 -24.37 -12.39 -29.68
CA ALA A 10 -24.96 -13.70 -29.40
C ALA A 10 -25.87 -14.20 -30.55
N SER A 11 -26.69 -13.31 -31.13
CA SER A 11 -27.56 -13.64 -32.27
C SER A 11 -26.79 -13.85 -33.58
N VAL A 12 -25.71 -13.09 -33.83
CA VAL A 12 -24.83 -13.25 -34.99
C VAL A 12 -24.03 -14.54 -34.91
N SER A 13 -23.54 -14.94 -33.73
CA SER A 13 -22.87 -16.24 -33.56
C SER A 13 -23.81 -17.40 -33.91
N ALA A 14 -25.10 -17.32 -33.52
CA ALA A 14 -26.11 -18.31 -33.91
C ALA A 14 -26.41 -18.28 -35.42
N LEU A 15 -26.42 -17.09 -36.04
CA LEU A 15 -26.65 -16.93 -37.48
C LEU A 15 -25.44 -17.39 -38.32
N ALA A 16 -24.23 -17.12 -37.86
CA ALA A 16 -22.98 -17.54 -38.51
C ALA A 16 -22.86 -19.07 -38.48
N LEU A 17 -23.16 -19.72 -37.34
CA LEU A 17 -23.29 -21.17 -37.22
C LEU A 17 -24.34 -21.75 -38.17
N ALA A 18 -25.48 -21.07 -38.34
CA ALA A 18 -26.55 -21.47 -39.25
C ALA A 18 -26.21 -21.24 -40.74
N LEU A 19 -25.42 -20.21 -41.06
CA LEU A 19 -24.97 -19.88 -42.42
C LEU A 19 -23.80 -20.78 -42.86
N SER A 20 -22.89 -21.15 -41.95
CA SER A 20 -21.86 -22.18 -42.18
C SER A 20 -22.45 -23.56 -42.44
N GLY A 21 -23.67 -23.83 -41.97
CA GLY A 21 -24.40 -25.07 -42.29
C GLY A 21 -24.99 -25.12 -43.71
N ARG A 22 -25.03 -24.00 -44.45
CA ARG A 22 -25.69 -23.92 -45.77
C ARG A 22 -24.77 -23.71 -46.97
N ARG A 23 -23.47 -23.49 -46.76
CA ARG A 23 -22.47 -23.49 -47.84
C ARG A 23 -21.24 -24.28 -47.37
N VAL A 24 -20.83 -25.26 -48.17
CA VAL A 24 -19.73 -26.24 -47.94
C VAL A 24 -20.19 -27.55 -47.28
N ALA A 25 -20.78 -28.42 -48.10
CA ALA A 25 -20.62 -29.85 -47.92
C ALA A 25 -19.17 -30.21 -48.31
N GLY A 26 -18.31 -30.47 -47.32
CA GLY A 26 -16.96 -30.99 -47.53
C GLY A 26 -15.81 -30.05 -47.16
N GLN A 27 -15.74 -29.59 -45.92
CA GLN A 27 -14.53 -29.35 -45.11
C GLN A 27 -14.94 -28.62 -43.83
N SER A 28 -15.11 -29.36 -42.72
CA SER A 28 -15.30 -28.75 -41.40
C SER A 28 -13.95 -28.29 -40.85
N LEU A 29 -13.53 -27.07 -41.17
CA LEU A 29 -12.51 -26.36 -40.42
C LEU A 29 -13.22 -25.20 -39.71
N GLY A 30 -13.40 -25.32 -38.40
CA GLY A 30 -13.90 -24.21 -37.59
C GLY A 30 -12.88 -23.08 -37.64
N ALA A 31 -13.27 -21.92 -38.18
CA ALA A 31 -12.39 -20.76 -38.27
C ALA A 31 -12.09 -20.21 -36.87
N GLY A 32 -10.83 -19.97 -36.55
CA GLY A 32 -10.42 -19.27 -35.34
C GLY A 32 -10.63 -17.75 -35.43
N SER A 33 -10.83 -17.09 -34.28
CA SER A 33 -10.85 -15.62 -34.21
C SER A 33 -9.47 -15.04 -34.59
N LEU A 34 -9.45 -13.96 -35.37
CA LEU A 34 -8.24 -13.19 -35.64
C LEU A 34 -8.31 -11.83 -34.95
N PHE A 35 -7.36 -11.56 -34.04
CA PHE A 35 -7.15 -10.26 -33.42
C PHE A 35 -6.09 -9.49 -34.22
N LEU A 36 -6.50 -8.49 -35.02
CA LEU A 36 -5.58 -7.63 -35.74
C LEU A 36 -5.17 -6.46 -34.85
N VAL A 37 -3.89 -6.34 -34.53
CA VAL A 37 -3.32 -5.26 -33.73
C VAL A 37 -2.39 -4.41 -34.60
N ILE A 38 -2.60 -3.11 -34.64
CA ILE A 38 -1.78 -2.15 -35.40
C ILE A 38 -0.97 -1.33 -34.39
N GLN A 39 0.36 -1.37 -34.50
CA GLN A 39 1.27 -0.59 -33.66
C GLN A 39 2.15 0.35 -34.49
N GLY A 40 2.81 1.31 -33.85
CA GLY A 40 3.75 2.21 -34.51
C GLY A 40 3.10 3.46 -35.14
N VAL A 41 1.82 3.70 -34.88
CA VAL A 41 1.06 4.86 -35.39
C VAL A 41 1.68 6.21 -35.03
N GLU A 42 2.44 6.28 -33.95
CA GLU A 42 3.08 7.54 -33.52
C GLU A 42 4.38 7.83 -34.24
N LYS A 43 5.00 6.82 -34.85
CA LYS A 43 6.28 6.94 -35.58
C LYS A 43 6.06 7.28 -37.06
N THR A 44 4.82 7.57 -37.46
CA THR A 44 4.49 7.91 -38.84
C THR A 44 4.87 9.35 -39.20
N PRO A 45 4.96 9.71 -40.49
CA PRO A 45 5.46 11.02 -40.92
C PRO A 45 4.56 12.20 -40.50
N ASN A 46 3.23 12.02 -40.50
CA ASN A 46 2.25 13.05 -40.14
C ASN A 46 0.99 12.45 -39.48
N SER A 47 0.09 13.31 -39.00
CA SER A 47 -1.11 12.93 -38.20
C SER A 47 -2.24 12.27 -38.99
N ASP A 48 -2.37 12.53 -40.29
CA ASP A 48 -3.42 11.93 -41.14
C ASP A 48 -3.02 10.54 -41.66
N PHE A 49 -1.72 10.27 -41.73
CA PHE A 49 -1.18 9.05 -42.32
C PHE A 49 -1.66 7.74 -41.65
N PRO A 50 -1.70 7.60 -40.31
CA PRO A 50 -2.28 6.42 -39.67
C PRO A 50 -3.74 6.23 -40.05
N ALA A 51 -4.54 7.31 -40.12
CA ALA A 51 -5.96 7.23 -40.44
C ALA A 51 -6.18 6.66 -41.85
N ARG A 52 -5.35 7.07 -42.81
CA ARG A 52 -5.39 6.55 -44.18
C ARG A 52 -5.06 5.07 -44.26
N ILE A 53 -4.08 4.58 -43.50
CA ILE A 53 -3.76 3.14 -43.40
C ILE A 53 -4.92 2.37 -42.80
N LEU A 54 -5.48 2.86 -41.68
CA LEU A 54 -6.56 2.17 -40.97
C LEU A 54 -7.84 2.07 -41.81
N ARG A 55 -8.14 3.08 -42.63
CA ARG A 55 -9.27 3.06 -43.58
C ARG A 55 -9.18 1.91 -44.59
N SER A 56 -7.99 1.45 -44.96
CA SER A 56 -7.84 0.29 -45.85
C SER A 56 -8.46 -0.98 -45.23
N PHE A 57 -8.44 -1.09 -43.91
CA PHE A 57 -9.04 -2.20 -43.15
C PHE A 57 -10.51 -1.90 -42.79
N SER A 58 -10.81 -0.72 -42.25
CA SER A 58 -12.17 -0.40 -41.78
C SER A 58 -13.20 -0.31 -42.91
N ASN A 59 -12.82 0.18 -44.10
CA ASN A 59 -13.71 0.17 -45.29
C ASN A 59 -14.11 -1.24 -45.73
N ARG A 60 -13.33 -2.26 -45.35
CA ARG A 60 -13.63 -3.69 -45.58
C ARG A 60 -14.28 -4.36 -44.37
N LEU A 61 -14.69 -3.58 -43.37
CA LEU A 61 -15.27 -4.06 -42.11
C LEU A 61 -14.36 -5.02 -41.34
N ILE A 62 -13.03 -4.93 -41.52
CA ILE A 62 -12.07 -5.73 -40.76
C ILE A 62 -11.84 -5.05 -39.40
N PRO A 63 -12.26 -5.67 -38.28
CA PRO A 63 -12.05 -5.10 -36.96
C PRO A 63 -10.58 -5.13 -36.57
N LEU A 64 -10.14 -4.09 -35.86
CA LEU A 64 -8.73 -3.90 -35.50
C LEU A 64 -8.57 -3.17 -34.17
N THR A 65 -7.45 -3.44 -33.50
CA THR A 65 -7.00 -2.75 -32.30
C THR A 65 -5.82 -1.84 -32.66
N VAL A 66 -5.89 -0.55 -32.33
CA VAL A 66 -4.80 0.42 -32.57
C VAL A 66 -4.07 0.70 -31.27
N VAL A 67 -2.75 0.50 -31.25
CA VAL A 67 -1.89 0.73 -30.09
C VAL A 67 -1.29 2.12 -30.15
N PHE A 68 -1.42 2.87 -29.06
CA PHE A 68 -0.87 4.21 -28.86
C PHE A 68 -0.03 4.29 -27.59
N SER A 69 0.97 5.16 -27.54
CA SER A 69 1.76 5.36 -26.34
C SER A 69 1.06 6.27 -25.34
N GLU A 70 1.40 6.11 -24.07
CA GLU A 70 0.96 7.02 -23.02
C GLU A 70 1.52 8.44 -23.19
N TYR A 71 0.71 9.44 -22.83
CA TYR A 71 1.14 10.84 -22.73
C TYR A 71 2.01 11.03 -21.48
N ARG A 72 3.24 11.56 -21.65
CA ARG A 72 4.20 11.79 -20.55
C ARG A 72 4.46 13.26 -20.19
N GLY A 73 3.79 14.21 -20.83
CA GLY A 73 3.88 15.65 -20.50
C GLY A 73 5.13 16.37 -21.01
N ASP A 74 5.93 15.76 -21.88
CA ASP A 74 7.05 16.41 -22.58
C ASP A 74 6.67 16.96 -23.98
N GLU A 75 7.55 17.73 -24.64
CA GLU A 75 7.26 18.33 -25.96
C GLU A 75 6.92 17.28 -27.05
N ASN A 76 7.49 16.09 -26.98
CA ASN A 76 7.19 15.00 -27.90
C ASN A 76 5.77 14.46 -27.67
N SER A 77 5.34 14.40 -26.41
CA SER A 77 4.02 13.94 -26.01
C SER A 77 2.89 14.86 -26.48
N SER A 78 3.12 16.18 -26.57
CA SER A 78 2.14 17.10 -27.16
C SER A 78 1.87 16.79 -28.64
N ARG A 79 2.91 16.47 -29.42
CA ARG A 79 2.76 16.07 -30.83
C ARG A 79 2.07 14.71 -30.97
N GLN A 80 2.37 13.77 -30.08
CA GLN A 80 1.67 12.46 -30.04
C GLN A 80 0.18 12.65 -29.73
N THR A 81 -0.15 13.51 -28.78
CA THR A 81 -1.52 13.88 -28.42
C THR A 81 -2.30 14.44 -29.61
N ASP A 82 -1.71 15.38 -30.35
CA ASP A 82 -2.38 15.96 -31.53
C ASP A 82 -2.62 14.92 -32.63
N ARG A 83 -1.67 14.00 -32.82
CA ARG A 83 -1.81 12.87 -33.77
C ARG A 83 -2.92 11.92 -33.35
N LEU A 84 -2.99 11.56 -32.08
CA LEU A 84 -4.07 10.71 -31.56
C LEU A 84 -5.42 11.41 -31.71
N LYS A 85 -5.58 12.66 -31.26
CA LYS A 85 -6.83 13.42 -31.40
C LYS A 85 -7.28 13.48 -32.86
N ALA A 86 -6.38 13.78 -33.79
CA ALA A 86 -6.66 13.76 -35.22
C ALA A 86 -7.10 12.38 -35.71
N LEU A 87 -6.44 11.31 -35.26
CA LEU A 87 -6.85 9.95 -35.59
C LEU A 87 -8.26 9.65 -35.06
N LEU A 88 -8.56 9.99 -33.82
CA LEU A 88 -9.84 9.72 -33.17
C LEU A 88 -10.99 10.47 -33.84
N VAL A 89 -10.78 11.73 -34.21
CA VAL A 89 -11.74 12.49 -35.04
C VAL A 89 -11.98 11.76 -36.35
N THR A 90 -10.93 11.23 -36.96
CA THR A 90 -11.02 10.56 -38.26
C THR A 90 -11.66 9.17 -38.18
N LEU A 91 -11.49 8.47 -37.06
CA LEU A 91 -12.04 7.14 -36.80
C LEU A 91 -13.39 7.16 -36.06
N GLY A 92 -13.85 8.32 -35.61
CA GLY A 92 -15.13 8.47 -34.89
C GLY A 92 -16.37 8.00 -35.68
N ALA A 93 -16.25 7.77 -36.98
CA ALA A 93 -17.27 7.16 -37.84
C ALA A 93 -17.27 5.61 -37.80
N ASP A 94 -16.18 4.97 -37.36
CA ASP A 94 -15.94 3.52 -37.43
C ASP A 94 -15.98 2.82 -36.05
N LYS A 95 -16.75 3.38 -35.08
CA LYS A 95 -16.76 2.95 -33.67
C LYS A 95 -16.99 1.45 -33.45
N GLY A 96 -17.72 0.79 -34.35
CA GLY A 96 -18.00 -0.64 -34.26
C GLY A 96 -16.86 -1.57 -34.68
N ILE A 97 -15.79 -1.03 -35.29
CA ILE A 97 -14.74 -1.76 -36.00
C ILE A 97 -13.37 -1.51 -35.36
N VAL A 98 -13.13 -0.31 -34.85
CA VAL A 98 -11.85 0.03 -34.20
C VAL A 98 -11.95 -0.10 -32.68
N GLU A 99 -10.91 -0.66 -32.07
CA GLU A 99 -10.65 -0.66 -30.64
C GLU A 99 -9.32 0.06 -30.35
N LEU A 100 -9.22 0.78 -29.23
CA LEU A 100 -7.98 1.41 -28.81
C LEU A 100 -7.27 0.58 -27.74
N ALA A 101 -5.95 0.52 -27.84
CA ALA A 101 -5.08 0.01 -26.79
C ALA A 101 -4.01 1.05 -26.44
N VAL A 102 -3.69 1.16 -25.15
CA VAL A 102 -2.59 2.01 -24.66
C VAL A 102 -1.36 1.14 -24.38
N ASN A 103 -0.24 1.47 -25.02
CA ASN A 103 1.08 0.95 -24.73
C ASN A 103 1.57 1.53 -23.41
N HIS A 104 1.75 0.65 -22.43
CA HIS A 104 2.05 1.02 -21.06
C HIS A 104 3.04 0.02 -20.44
N VAL A 105 4.05 0.55 -19.74
CA VAL A 105 4.99 -0.23 -18.94
C VAL A 105 4.52 -0.15 -17.49
N PRO A 106 4.00 -1.25 -16.93
CA PRO A 106 3.55 -1.28 -15.54
C PRO A 106 4.71 -1.08 -14.58
N ILE A 107 4.42 -0.64 -13.36
CA ILE A 107 5.40 -0.65 -12.28
C ILE A 107 5.85 -2.08 -11.94
N ASP A 108 7.12 -2.21 -11.58
CA ASP A 108 7.65 -3.43 -10.97
C ASP A 108 7.43 -3.36 -9.45
N SER A 109 6.30 -3.87 -9.01
CA SER A 109 5.89 -3.87 -7.60
C SER A 109 5.06 -5.11 -7.29
N ALA A 110 5.25 -5.69 -6.10
CA ALA A 110 4.39 -6.75 -5.58
C ALA A 110 3.06 -6.22 -4.99
N HIS A 111 2.97 -4.90 -4.76
CA HIS A 111 1.88 -4.29 -4.01
C HIS A 111 0.72 -3.87 -4.92
N ARG A 112 -0.42 -4.55 -4.82
CA ARG A 112 -1.61 -4.36 -5.68
C ARG A 112 -2.11 -2.92 -5.70
N TYR A 113 -2.15 -2.22 -4.56
CA TYR A 113 -2.59 -0.82 -4.51
C TYR A 113 -1.78 0.07 -5.45
N LEU A 114 -0.47 -0.16 -5.57
CA LEU A 114 0.39 0.65 -6.43
C LEU A 114 0.05 0.40 -7.91
N HIS A 115 -0.25 -0.85 -8.30
CA HIS A 115 -0.76 -1.17 -9.65
C HIS A 115 -2.13 -0.53 -9.89
N LEU A 116 -3.01 -0.57 -8.90
CA LEU A 116 -4.35 0.02 -8.99
C LEU A 116 -4.25 1.55 -9.15
N ARG A 117 -3.39 2.19 -8.36
CA ARG A 117 -3.13 3.63 -8.43
C ARG A 117 -2.51 4.02 -9.77
N GLU A 118 -1.57 3.23 -10.29
CA GLU A 118 -1.00 3.41 -11.63
C GLU A 118 -2.09 3.32 -12.71
N ALA A 119 -2.91 2.28 -12.68
CA ALA A 119 -3.96 2.06 -13.66
C ALA A 119 -5.02 3.19 -13.62
N THR A 120 -5.40 3.66 -12.44
CA THR A 120 -6.28 4.85 -12.30
C THR A 120 -5.63 6.10 -12.90
N ARG A 121 -4.34 6.37 -12.63
CA ARG A 121 -3.63 7.50 -13.26
C ARG A 121 -3.53 7.35 -14.78
N LEU A 122 -3.35 6.14 -15.28
CA LEU A 122 -3.33 5.87 -16.71
C LEU A 122 -4.69 6.20 -17.34
N ARG A 123 -5.79 5.87 -16.65
CA ARG A 123 -7.13 6.30 -17.07
C ARG A 123 -7.35 7.79 -17.02
N ASP A 124 -6.90 8.48 -15.96
CA ASP A 124 -6.96 9.95 -15.88
C ASP A 124 -6.24 10.56 -17.10
N ARG A 125 -5.00 10.11 -17.39
CA ARG A 125 -4.23 10.57 -18.56
C ARG A 125 -4.94 10.32 -19.88
N ILE A 126 -5.60 9.16 -20.04
CA ILE A 126 -6.39 8.86 -21.25
C ILE A 126 -7.62 9.77 -21.30
N ALA A 127 -8.33 9.98 -20.20
CA ALA A 127 -9.50 10.85 -20.16
C ALA A 127 -9.12 12.30 -20.53
N ASP A 128 -8.02 12.83 -19.97
CA ASP A 128 -7.47 14.15 -20.31
C ASP A 128 -7.09 14.25 -21.79
N LEU A 129 -6.46 13.21 -22.31
CA LEU A 129 -6.05 13.12 -23.70
C LEU A 129 -7.24 13.13 -24.66
N LEU A 130 -8.34 12.49 -24.27
CA LEU A 130 -9.57 12.39 -25.05
C LEU A 130 -10.46 13.64 -24.93
N GLY A 131 -10.40 14.40 -23.83
CA GLY A 131 -11.22 15.60 -23.62
C GLY A 131 -12.71 15.37 -23.92
N ASP A 132 -13.39 16.32 -24.57
CA ASP A 132 -14.81 16.18 -24.96
C ASP A 132 -15.06 15.06 -25.98
N THR A 133 -14.02 14.59 -26.67
CA THR A 133 -14.11 13.42 -27.56
C THR A 133 -14.09 12.09 -26.79
N ALA A 134 -13.95 12.11 -25.46
CA ALA A 134 -14.06 10.93 -24.59
C ALA A 134 -15.44 10.25 -24.70
N PHE A 135 -16.52 11.03 -24.84
CA PHE A 135 -17.86 10.51 -25.10
C PHE A 135 -17.98 9.77 -26.46
N ALA A 136 -16.98 9.92 -27.34
CA ALA A 136 -17.00 9.33 -28.67
C ALA A 136 -16.35 7.94 -28.74
N LEU A 137 -15.61 7.50 -27.72
CA LEU A 137 -14.93 6.20 -27.73
C LEU A 137 -15.70 5.13 -26.97
N ASP A 138 -15.65 3.89 -27.48
CA ASP A 138 -16.16 2.71 -26.78
C ASP A 138 -15.57 2.69 -25.34
N ASP A 139 -16.40 2.34 -24.36
CA ASP A 139 -16.07 2.38 -22.92
C ASP A 139 -14.86 1.52 -22.51
N ALA A 140 -14.41 0.62 -23.39
CA ALA A 140 -13.28 -0.27 -23.17
C ALA A 140 -12.04 0.21 -23.94
N VAL A 141 -11.01 0.63 -23.20
CA VAL A 141 -9.64 0.79 -23.69
C VAL A 141 -8.84 -0.41 -23.21
N SER A 142 -8.13 -1.05 -24.13
CA SER A 142 -7.22 -2.16 -23.85
C SER A 142 -5.88 -1.64 -23.32
N VAL A 143 -5.17 -2.45 -22.53
CA VAL A 143 -3.75 -2.20 -22.21
C VAL A 143 -2.87 -3.11 -23.06
N PHE A 144 -1.82 -2.55 -23.66
CA PHE A 144 -0.81 -3.24 -24.45
C PHE A 144 0.52 -3.16 -23.70
N LEU A 145 1.15 -4.31 -23.47
CA LEU A 145 2.42 -4.42 -22.78
C LEU A 145 3.55 -4.48 -23.82
N PRO A 146 4.53 -3.57 -23.76
CA PRO A 146 5.68 -3.62 -24.65
C PRO A 146 6.63 -4.74 -24.25
N ASP A 147 7.52 -5.10 -25.17
CA ASP A 147 8.48 -6.19 -24.99
C ASP A 147 9.33 -6.00 -23.73
N GLY A 148 9.35 -7.03 -22.87
CA GLY A 148 10.12 -7.02 -21.63
C GLY A 148 9.49 -6.21 -20.49
N ALA A 149 8.27 -5.71 -20.66
CA ALA A 149 7.53 -5.10 -19.55
C ALA A 149 7.26 -6.11 -18.42
N PRO A 150 7.23 -5.65 -17.15
CA PRO A 150 6.71 -6.46 -16.05
C PRO A 150 5.27 -6.90 -16.33
N GLY A 151 4.85 -8.00 -15.68
CA GLY A 151 3.45 -8.42 -15.71
C GLY A 151 2.55 -7.41 -15.00
N ILE A 152 1.30 -7.30 -15.47
CA ILE A 152 0.25 -6.51 -14.80
C ILE A 152 -0.47 -7.33 -13.75
N GLU A 153 -0.85 -6.66 -12.64
CA GLU A 153 -1.82 -7.22 -11.69
C GLU A 153 -3.23 -7.09 -12.30
N PRO A 154 -3.87 -8.20 -12.71
CA PRO A 154 -5.01 -8.12 -13.61
C PRO A 154 -6.25 -7.50 -12.97
N PHE A 155 -6.45 -7.69 -11.67
CA PHE A 155 -7.62 -7.18 -10.95
C PHE A 155 -7.52 -5.67 -10.70
N ALA A 156 -6.32 -5.16 -10.42
CA ALA A 156 -6.03 -3.74 -10.30
C ALA A 156 -6.35 -2.99 -11.61
N TYR A 157 -5.90 -3.51 -12.75
CA TYR A 157 -6.17 -2.90 -14.05
C TYR A 157 -7.65 -3.03 -14.44
N ARG A 158 -8.29 -4.15 -14.11
CA ARG A 158 -9.75 -4.33 -14.27
C ARG A 158 -10.53 -3.25 -13.51
N ALA A 159 -10.09 -2.91 -12.29
CA ALA A 159 -10.76 -1.90 -11.47
C ALA A 159 -10.65 -0.47 -12.03
N ALA A 160 -9.61 -0.17 -12.80
CA ALA A 160 -9.53 1.03 -13.63
C ALA A 160 -10.19 0.86 -15.02
N GLY A 161 -10.99 -0.19 -15.23
CA GLY A 161 -11.73 -0.42 -16.47
C GLY A 161 -10.89 -1.01 -17.63
N PHE A 162 -9.66 -1.47 -17.40
CA PHE A 162 -8.89 -2.21 -18.41
C PHE A 162 -9.21 -3.70 -18.34
N ARG A 163 -10.22 -4.13 -19.10
CA ARG A 163 -10.67 -5.53 -19.14
C ARG A 163 -9.88 -6.41 -20.10
N ILE A 164 -9.10 -5.81 -20.99
CA ILE A 164 -8.37 -6.52 -22.03
C ILE A 164 -6.90 -6.14 -21.95
N GLN A 165 -6.08 -7.18 -21.96
CA GLN A 165 -4.66 -7.13 -21.69
C GLN A 165 -3.93 -7.83 -22.81
N ILE A 166 -3.10 -7.10 -23.55
CA ILE A 166 -2.42 -7.59 -24.74
C ILE A 166 -0.92 -7.58 -24.47
N ASP A 167 -0.30 -8.74 -24.49
CA ASP A 167 1.14 -8.94 -24.32
C ASP A 167 1.67 -9.68 -25.55
N ALA A 168 2.19 -8.94 -26.52
CA ALA A 168 2.63 -9.54 -27.77
C ALA A 168 4.01 -10.25 -27.67
N GLY A 169 4.59 -10.43 -26.47
CA GLY A 169 5.83 -11.17 -26.21
C GLY A 169 7.11 -10.55 -26.79
N GLN A 170 8.30 -11.10 -26.48
CA GLN A 170 9.58 -10.60 -27.02
C GLN A 170 9.83 -11.04 -28.47
N THR A 171 10.40 -10.15 -29.29
CA THR A 171 10.66 -10.35 -30.74
C THR A 171 11.40 -11.64 -31.12
N ASP A 172 12.25 -12.20 -30.26
CA ASP A 172 13.12 -13.33 -30.63
C ASP A 172 12.67 -14.69 -30.05
N ASN A 173 11.73 -14.71 -29.11
CA ASN A 173 11.32 -15.93 -28.39
C ASN A 173 9.79 -16.08 -28.18
N ALA A 174 8.98 -15.16 -28.69
CA ALA A 174 7.52 -15.29 -28.59
C ALA A 174 7.02 -16.46 -29.47
N PRO A 175 6.13 -17.33 -28.95
CA PRO A 175 5.49 -18.32 -29.81
C PRO A 175 4.63 -17.62 -30.86
N ASP A 176 4.73 -18.08 -32.12
CA ASP A 176 3.81 -17.66 -33.22
C ASP A 176 2.34 -17.97 -32.91
N ARG A 177 2.07 -18.70 -31.83
CA ARG A 177 0.73 -19.02 -31.34
C ARG A 177 0.26 -17.97 -30.34
N THR A 178 -1.00 -17.57 -30.49
CA THR A 178 -1.69 -16.77 -29.48
C THR A 178 -2.27 -17.63 -28.37
N GLU A 179 -1.95 -17.25 -27.14
CA GLU A 179 -2.63 -17.71 -25.94
C GLU A 179 -3.77 -16.73 -25.61
N VAL A 180 -4.97 -17.27 -25.47
CA VAL A 180 -6.16 -16.52 -25.05
C VAL A 180 -6.59 -17.06 -23.70
N GLN A 181 -6.34 -16.28 -22.66
CA GLN A 181 -6.67 -16.66 -21.30
C GLN A 181 -7.81 -15.78 -20.79
N PRO A 182 -9.04 -16.31 -20.67
CA PRO A 182 -10.04 -15.68 -19.83
C PRO A 182 -9.55 -15.78 -18.38
N VAL A 183 -9.33 -14.64 -17.75
CA VAL A 183 -9.06 -14.56 -16.32
C VAL A 183 -10.40 -14.34 -15.62
N ASP A 184 -10.55 -14.86 -14.40
CA ASP A 184 -11.75 -14.67 -13.58
C ASP A 184 -12.21 -13.20 -13.58
N TRP A 185 -13.52 -12.97 -13.45
CA TRP A 185 -14.16 -11.64 -13.40
C TRP A 185 -14.26 -10.86 -14.72
N GLY A 186 -14.27 -11.54 -15.86
CA GLY A 186 -14.52 -10.91 -17.15
C GLY A 186 -13.33 -10.08 -17.62
N ILE A 187 -12.12 -10.66 -17.51
CA ILE A 187 -10.87 -10.12 -18.04
C ILE A 187 -10.41 -11.04 -19.18
N LEU A 188 -9.88 -10.47 -20.26
CA LEU A 188 -9.27 -11.20 -21.37
C LEU A 188 -7.78 -10.87 -21.47
N ARG A 189 -6.93 -11.88 -21.29
CA ARG A 189 -5.50 -11.76 -21.58
C ARG A 189 -5.17 -12.43 -22.91
N LEU A 190 -4.52 -11.68 -23.78
CA LEU A 190 -3.98 -12.13 -25.06
C LEU A 190 -2.46 -12.10 -24.98
N SER A 191 -1.81 -13.24 -25.23
CA SER A 191 -0.36 -13.33 -25.17
C SER A 191 0.26 -14.00 -26.40
N GLY A 192 1.45 -13.56 -26.82
CA GLY A 192 2.18 -14.11 -27.98
C GLY A 192 1.62 -13.64 -29.32
N GLY A 193 1.58 -14.53 -30.32
CA GLY A 193 1.04 -14.22 -31.65
C GLY A 193 2.09 -13.79 -32.67
N ILE A 194 1.64 -13.56 -33.91
CA ILE A 194 2.51 -13.33 -35.06
C ILE A 194 2.78 -11.84 -35.21
N ARG A 195 4.06 -11.46 -35.29
CA ARG A 195 4.48 -10.07 -35.57
C ARG A 195 4.98 -9.93 -37.01
N ARG A 196 4.51 -8.90 -37.72
CA ARG A 196 4.95 -8.55 -39.08
C ARG A 196 5.07 -7.04 -39.23
N ARG A 197 5.90 -6.60 -40.17
CA ARG A 197 5.93 -5.20 -40.64
C ARG A 197 4.90 -5.01 -41.74
N LEU A 198 4.42 -3.78 -41.92
CA LEU A 198 3.45 -3.47 -42.97
C LEU A 198 3.95 -3.86 -44.38
N ASN A 199 5.26 -3.74 -44.63
CA ASN A 199 5.88 -4.06 -45.92
C ASN A 199 6.20 -5.56 -46.11
N ASP A 200 5.89 -6.41 -45.13
CA ASP A 200 5.98 -7.86 -45.30
C ASP A 200 4.89 -8.38 -46.24
N ASP A 201 5.14 -9.50 -46.89
CA ASP A 201 4.21 -10.12 -47.84
C ASP A 201 3.08 -10.87 -47.10
N PRO A 202 1.81 -10.42 -47.19
CA PRO A 202 0.70 -11.11 -46.54
C PRO A 202 0.55 -12.56 -47.02
N ALA A 203 0.90 -12.88 -48.26
CA ALA A 203 0.78 -14.23 -48.81
C ALA A 203 1.64 -15.27 -48.05
N LYS A 204 2.69 -14.83 -47.36
CA LYS A 204 3.54 -15.69 -46.52
C LYS A 204 2.98 -15.88 -45.11
N THR A 205 2.11 -14.99 -44.64
CA THR A 205 1.62 -14.98 -43.25
C THR A 205 0.19 -15.52 -43.13
N ILE A 206 -0.68 -15.26 -44.12
CA ILE A 206 -2.06 -15.77 -44.14
C ILE A 206 -2.15 -17.30 -44.01
N PRO A 207 -1.25 -18.11 -44.63
CA PRO A 207 -1.24 -19.55 -44.42
C PRO A 207 -1.04 -19.93 -42.94
N ASP A 208 -0.12 -19.26 -42.25
CA ASP A 208 0.20 -19.53 -40.83
C ASP A 208 -1.00 -19.23 -39.91
N LEU A 209 -1.80 -18.21 -40.26
CA LEU A 209 -3.02 -17.84 -39.53
C LEU A 209 -4.19 -18.83 -39.71
N GLY A 210 -4.21 -19.57 -40.83
CA GLY A 210 -5.36 -20.39 -41.26
C GLY A 210 -5.26 -21.88 -40.96
N LEU A 211 -4.21 -22.34 -40.27
CA LEU A 211 -3.95 -23.76 -40.00
C LEU A 211 -4.64 -24.29 -38.73
N THR A 212 -5.20 -23.42 -37.89
CA THR A 212 -5.73 -23.80 -36.57
C THR A 212 -7.13 -23.25 -36.35
N ALA A 213 -8.03 -24.06 -35.76
CA ALA A 213 -9.32 -23.57 -35.23
C ALA A 213 -9.19 -22.71 -33.96
N GLN A 214 -7.95 -22.39 -33.57
CA GLN A 214 -7.61 -21.63 -32.38
C GLN A 214 -7.55 -20.14 -32.71
N PRO A 215 -7.86 -19.23 -31.77
CA PRO A 215 -7.66 -17.81 -31.96
C PRO A 215 -6.19 -17.46 -32.25
N GLN A 216 -5.98 -16.45 -33.09
CA GLN A 216 -4.66 -15.93 -33.47
C GLN A 216 -4.64 -14.40 -33.37
N MET A 217 -3.50 -13.85 -33.00
CA MET A 217 -3.21 -12.43 -32.94
C MET A 217 -2.14 -12.11 -33.97
N LEU A 218 -2.41 -11.10 -34.81
CA LEU A 218 -1.45 -10.55 -35.77
C LEU A 218 -1.15 -9.12 -35.37
N VAL A 219 0.11 -8.85 -35.01
CA VAL A 219 0.60 -7.49 -34.76
C VAL A 219 1.28 -6.97 -36.03
N LEU A 220 0.70 -5.95 -36.64
CA LEU A 220 1.31 -5.23 -37.76
C LEU A 220 1.96 -3.95 -37.28
N ASP A 221 3.27 -3.87 -37.43
CA ASP A 221 4.05 -2.67 -37.17
C ASP A 221 4.07 -1.78 -38.41
N ILE A 222 3.56 -0.56 -38.26
CA ILE A 222 3.55 0.48 -39.31
C ILE A 222 4.61 1.56 -39.11
N SER A 223 5.54 1.36 -38.16
CA SER A 223 6.69 2.24 -37.96
C SER A 223 7.63 2.23 -39.16
N ASP A 224 8.26 3.38 -39.45
CA ASP A 224 9.36 3.50 -40.42
C ASP A 224 9.04 3.00 -41.85
N VAL A 225 7.76 3.06 -42.25
CA VAL A 225 7.29 2.66 -43.58
C VAL A 225 7.43 3.77 -44.62
N ASP A 226 7.76 3.41 -45.86
CA ASP A 226 7.77 4.34 -47.00
C ASP A 226 6.36 4.91 -47.25
N PRO A 227 6.14 6.23 -47.07
CA PRO A 227 4.81 6.82 -47.18
C PRO A 227 4.21 6.71 -48.59
N SER A 228 5.05 6.56 -49.62
CA SER A 228 4.60 6.45 -51.01
C SER A 228 3.97 5.09 -51.33
N ARG A 229 4.28 4.05 -50.56
CA ARG A 229 3.83 2.66 -50.79
C ARG A 229 3.01 2.07 -49.63
N ALA A 230 2.99 2.72 -48.48
CA ALA A 230 2.32 2.20 -47.29
C ALA A 230 0.81 1.93 -47.48
N ILE A 231 0.12 2.75 -48.28
CA ILE A 231 -1.29 2.53 -48.59
C ILE A 231 -1.48 1.27 -49.45
N ASP A 232 -0.63 1.06 -50.46
CA ASP A 232 -0.67 -0.14 -51.30
C ASP A 232 -0.42 -1.41 -50.46
N TRP A 233 0.53 -1.34 -49.52
CA TRP A 233 0.80 -2.43 -48.60
C TRP A 233 -0.38 -2.69 -47.65
N ALA A 234 -0.98 -1.64 -47.08
CA ALA A 234 -2.17 -1.76 -46.23
C ALA A 234 -3.36 -2.36 -47.00
N GLU A 235 -3.59 -1.94 -48.25
CA GLU A 235 -4.62 -2.51 -49.11
C GLU A 235 -4.34 -3.99 -49.45
N ALA A 236 -3.08 -4.37 -49.67
CA ALA A 236 -2.69 -5.75 -49.91
C ALA A 236 -2.98 -6.64 -48.68
N TRP A 237 -2.63 -6.18 -47.47
CA TRP A 237 -2.98 -6.85 -46.22
C TRP A 237 -4.48 -6.96 -46.04
N ALA A 238 -5.22 -5.85 -46.14
CA ALA A 238 -6.65 -5.81 -45.94
C ALA A 238 -7.40 -6.71 -46.94
N LYS A 239 -7.02 -6.70 -48.23
CA LYS A 239 -7.59 -7.59 -49.25
C LYS A 239 -7.31 -9.07 -48.95
N SER A 240 -6.13 -9.40 -48.45
CA SER A 240 -5.75 -10.77 -48.13
C SER A 240 -6.50 -11.33 -46.92
N LEU A 241 -6.66 -10.50 -45.88
CA LEU A 241 -7.48 -10.82 -44.70
C LEU A 241 -8.97 -10.97 -45.06
N ASP A 242 -9.52 -10.05 -45.86
CA ASP A 242 -10.90 -10.10 -46.34
C ASP A 242 -11.18 -11.38 -47.15
N LEU A 243 -10.25 -11.77 -48.04
CA LEU A 243 -10.33 -13.03 -48.78
C LEU A 243 -10.26 -14.25 -47.84
N ALA A 244 -9.40 -14.21 -46.82
CA ALA A 244 -9.29 -15.29 -45.83
C ALA A 244 -10.58 -15.42 -44.99
N PHE A 245 -11.20 -14.30 -44.62
CA PHE A 245 -12.51 -14.26 -43.96
C PHE A 245 -13.63 -14.79 -44.87
N GLY A 246 -13.72 -14.31 -46.11
CA GLY A 246 -14.72 -14.77 -47.09
C GLY A 246 -14.62 -16.26 -47.42
N ASN A 247 -13.42 -16.85 -47.30
CA ASN A 247 -13.17 -18.28 -47.44
C ASN A 247 -13.37 -19.08 -46.14
N GLY A 248 -13.79 -18.44 -45.04
CA GLY A 248 -14.04 -19.09 -43.76
C GLY A 248 -12.78 -19.64 -43.09
N ARG A 249 -11.59 -19.05 -43.32
CA ARG A 249 -10.34 -19.48 -42.68
C ARG A 249 -10.10 -18.78 -41.33
N ILE A 250 -10.56 -17.55 -41.22
CA ILE A 250 -10.39 -16.68 -40.04
C ILE A 250 -11.70 -15.95 -39.76
N VAL A 251 -11.88 -15.48 -38.53
CA VAL A 251 -12.96 -14.55 -38.15
C VAL A 251 -12.34 -13.32 -37.50
N PRO A 252 -12.10 -12.23 -38.25
CA PRO A 252 -11.62 -10.97 -37.68
C PRO A 252 -12.54 -10.50 -36.55
N THR A 253 -12.01 -10.40 -35.33
CA THR A 253 -12.77 -10.17 -34.11
C THR A 253 -12.01 -9.18 -33.24
N ARG A 254 -12.70 -8.19 -32.66
CA ARG A 254 -12.08 -7.32 -31.66
C ARG A 254 -11.90 -8.09 -30.35
N PRO A 255 -10.78 -7.93 -29.63
CA PRO A 255 -10.62 -8.52 -28.30
C PRO A 255 -11.83 -8.34 -27.39
N LYS A 256 -12.43 -7.14 -27.34
CA LYS A 256 -13.63 -6.91 -26.53
C LYS A 256 -14.86 -7.66 -26.99
N ASP A 257 -15.06 -7.80 -28.30
CA ASP A 257 -16.20 -8.54 -28.84
C ASP A 257 -16.06 -10.03 -28.51
N HIS A 258 -14.83 -10.57 -28.52
CA HIS A 258 -14.56 -11.94 -28.08
C HIS A 258 -14.88 -12.16 -26.60
N LEU A 259 -14.50 -11.22 -25.73
CA LEU A 259 -14.85 -11.28 -24.30
C LEU A 259 -16.36 -11.18 -24.06
N LEU A 260 -17.08 -10.38 -24.84
CA LEU A 260 -18.54 -10.28 -24.76
C LEU A 260 -19.26 -11.56 -25.22
N GLN A 261 -18.66 -12.32 -26.14
CA GLN A 261 -19.20 -13.57 -26.68
C GLN A 261 -18.92 -14.78 -25.79
N GLY A 262 -17.88 -14.74 -24.95
CA GLY A 262 -17.48 -15.85 -24.09
C GLY A 262 -18.54 -16.25 -23.07
N ASN A 263 -18.41 -17.44 -22.48
CA ASN A 263 -19.24 -17.91 -21.37
C ASN A 263 -18.42 -17.91 -20.05
N PRO A 264 -18.81 -17.15 -19.02
CA PRO A 264 -20.00 -16.29 -18.97
C PRO A 264 -19.86 -15.01 -19.78
N GLY A 265 -18.63 -14.62 -20.16
CA GLY A 265 -18.31 -13.41 -20.90
C GLY A 265 -18.06 -12.23 -19.95
N ALA A 266 -18.19 -11.00 -20.42
CA ALA A 266 -18.04 -9.82 -19.57
C ALA A 266 -19.10 -9.78 -18.46
N SER A 267 -18.65 -9.49 -17.24
CA SER A 267 -19.50 -9.23 -16.07
C SER A 267 -18.95 -8.04 -15.30
N LYS A 268 -19.84 -7.23 -14.72
CA LYS A 268 -19.49 -6.02 -13.96
C LYS A 268 -19.98 -6.09 -12.52
N ASN A 269 -19.21 -5.47 -11.62
CA ASN A 269 -19.64 -5.15 -10.28
C ASN A 269 -20.41 -3.84 -10.32
N MET A 270 -21.58 -3.80 -9.67
CA MET A 270 -22.40 -2.59 -9.60
C MET A 270 -22.85 -2.33 -8.17
N ALA A 271 -22.42 -1.20 -7.62
CA ALA A 271 -23.00 -0.69 -6.39
C ALA A 271 -24.40 -0.13 -6.69
N LEU A 272 -25.42 -0.60 -5.96
CA LEU A 272 -26.74 0.02 -5.98
C LEU A 272 -26.87 0.94 -4.79
N ALA A 273 -27.40 2.15 -5.02
CA ALA A 273 -27.71 3.06 -3.95
C ALA A 273 -29.01 3.82 -4.21
N PHE A 274 -29.66 4.32 -3.16
CA PHE A 274 -30.74 5.30 -3.28
C PHE A 274 -30.66 6.33 -2.17
N GLU A 275 -31.09 7.55 -2.48
CA GLU A 275 -31.20 8.64 -1.51
C GLU A 275 -32.35 8.35 -0.56
N THR A 276 -32.14 8.51 0.74
CA THR A 276 -33.19 8.32 1.73
C THR A 276 -33.87 9.63 2.09
N ASP A 277 -35.17 9.71 1.87
CA ASP A 277 -36.02 10.73 2.47
C ASP A 277 -36.65 10.14 3.74
N ARG A 278 -36.36 10.71 4.92
CA ARG A 278 -36.92 10.23 6.20
C ARG A 278 -38.45 10.09 6.10
N GLY A 279 -38.96 8.86 6.25
CA GLY A 279 -40.39 8.56 6.24
C GLY A 279 -40.99 8.13 4.89
N SER A 280 -40.18 7.93 3.85
CA SER A 280 -40.67 7.45 2.55
C SER A 280 -41.04 5.96 2.58
N GLU A 281 -42.34 5.65 2.65
CA GLU A 281 -42.86 4.27 2.51
C GLU A 281 -42.45 3.63 1.18
N VAL A 282 -42.30 4.43 0.12
CA VAL A 282 -41.91 3.96 -1.23
C VAL A 282 -40.50 3.38 -1.26
N GLN A 283 -39.55 4.04 -0.58
CA GLN A 283 -38.16 3.58 -0.52
C GLN A 283 -38.03 2.35 0.38
N ALA A 284 -38.72 2.34 1.53
CA ALA A 284 -38.77 1.19 2.43
C ALA A 284 -39.37 -0.05 1.74
N ASP A 285 -40.49 0.11 1.03
CA ASP A 285 -41.10 -0.94 0.20
C ASP A 285 -40.09 -1.53 -0.79
N PHE A 286 -39.32 -0.67 -1.48
CA PHE A 286 -38.37 -1.14 -2.49
C PHE A 286 -37.13 -1.79 -1.87
N ALA A 287 -36.64 -1.30 -0.73
CA ALA A 287 -35.59 -1.95 0.05
C ALA A 287 -35.97 -3.39 0.40
N MET A 288 -37.19 -3.60 0.92
CA MET A 288 -37.71 -4.94 1.21
C MET A 288 -37.76 -5.82 -0.04
N MET A 289 -38.15 -5.26 -1.19
CA MET A 289 -38.13 -5.99 -2.48
C MET A 289 -36.72 -6.41 -2.92
N LEU A 290 -35.68 -5.64 -2.60
CA LEU A 290 -34.28 -6.00 -2.87
C LEU A 290 -33.78 -7.08 -1.90
N ASP A 291 -34.16 -6.97 -0.62
CA ASP A 291 -33.85 -8.00 0.39
C ASP A 291 -34.48 -9.35 0.03
N GLU A 292 -35.72 -9.37 -0.46
CA GLU A 292 -36.41 -10.59 -0.93
C GLU A 292 -35.65 -11.33 -2.05
N ILE A 293 -34.86 -10.63 -2.85
CA ILE A 293 -34.04 -11.20 -3.93
C ILE A 293 -32.54 -11.26 -3.57
N GLU A 294 -32.20 -10.99 -2.31
CA GLU A 294 -30.86 -11.00 -1.74
C GLU A 294 -29.89 -10.10 -2.54
N VAL A 295 -30.31 -8.89 -2.87
CA VAL A 295 -29.48 -7.91 -3.59
C VAL A 295 -28.98 -6.85 -2.62
N PRO A 296 -27.66 -6.73 -2.39
CA PRO A 296 -27.11 -5.69 -1.53
C PRO A 296 -27.32 -4.29 -2.11
N TYR A 297 -27.48 -3.30 -1.23
CA TYR A 297 -27.64 -1.90 -1.61
C TYR A 297 -27.10 -0.94 -0.54
N SER A 298 -26.87 0.32 -0.90
CA SER A 298 -26.45 1.37 0.03
C SER A 298 -27.49 2.48 0.13
N LEU A 299 -27.58 3.09 1.30
CA LEU A 299 -28.43 4.25 1.56
C LEU A 299 -27.59 5.53 1.58
N ILE A 300 -27.98 6.52 0.79
CA ILE A 300 -27.33 7.85 0.75
C ILE A 300 -28.17 8.83 1.57
N GLY A 301 -27.58 9.46 2.58
CA GLY A 301 -28.28 10.41 3.46
C GLY A 301 -29.07 9.77 4.61
N ALA A 302 -28.86 8.48 4.87
CA ALA A 302 -29.46 7.77 6.01
C ALA A 302 -28.96 8.31 7.35
N ASP A 303 -29.77 8.14 8.41
CA ASP A 303 -29.37 8.49 9.78
C ASP A 303 -28.11 7.70 10.16
N PRO A 304 -27.00 8.35 10.58
CA PRO A 304 -25.77 7.68 11.00
C PRO A 304 -25.97 6.62 12.10
N ASP A 305 -27.05 6.72 12.88
CA ASP A 305 -27.41 5.73 13.91
C ASP A 305 -28.11 4.47 13.35
N THR A 306 -28.34 4.38 12.04
CA THR A 306 -28.89 3.17 11.40
C THR A 306 -27.78 2.12 11.30
N PRO A 307 -27.83 1.00 12.06
CA PRO A 307 -26.76 0.02 12.02
C PRO A 307 -26.67 -0.59 10.61
N PRO A 308 -25.47 -0.62 10.00
CA PRO A 308 -25.28 -1.33 8.73
C PRO A 308 -25.60 -2.81 8.93
N SER A 309 -26.38 -3.39 8.02
CA SER A 309 -26.58 -4.83 7.95
C SER A 309 -25.55 -5.43 6.97
N SER A 310 -25.41 -6.77 6.94
CA SER A 310 -24.57 -7.43 5.94
C SER A 310 -25.02 -7.20 4.49
N SER A 311 -26.25 -6.70 4.27
CA SER A 311 -26.81 -6.34 2.96
C SER A 311 -26.94 -4.83 2.74
N THR A 312 -26.70 -3.99 3.77
CA THR A 312 -26.93 -2.53 3.69
C THR A 312 -25.68 -1.71 4.07
N GLY A 313 -25.23 -0.87 3.13
CA GLY A 313 -24.19 0.15 3.37
C GLY A 313 -24.79 1.54 3.63
N THR A 314 -24.01 2.47 4.18
CA THR A 314 -24.46 3.84 4.44
C THR A 314 -23.45 4.84 3.90
N CYS A 315 -23.93 5.89 3.24
CA CYS A 315 -23.10 7.00 2.77
C CYS A 315 -23.67 8.33 3.23
N LEU A 316 -22.86 9.13 3.90
CA LEU A 316 -23.29 10.42 4.45
C LEU A 316 -23.36 11.47 3.34
N THR A 317 -24.41 12.29 3.36
CA THR A 317 -24.52 13.52 2.57
C THR A 317 -24.29 14.72 3.49
N THR A 318 -23.32 15.59 3.18
CA THR A 318 -23.20 16.87 3.90
C THR A 318 -23.23 18.04 2.94
N ALA A 319 -24.06 19.03 3.24
CA ALA A 319 -24.21 20.25 2.43
C ALA A 319 -23.06 21.26 2.59
N THR A 320 -21.88 20.90 3.11
CA THR A 320 -20.85 21.92 3.42
C THR A 320 -19.41 21.41 3.44
N ARG A 321 -18.51 22.23 2.86
CA ARG A 321 -17.02 22.20 2.89
C ARG A 321 -16.37 22.07 4.29
N LEU A 322 -17.14 22.01 5.37
CA LEU A 322 -16.68 22.10 6.76
C LEU A 322 -16.97 20.86 7.62
N ALA A 323 -17.48 19.77 7.03
CA ALA A 323 -17.65 18.51 7.75
C ALA A 323 -16.28 17.86 8.03
N ARG A 324 -15.55 18.38 9.03
CA ARG A 324 -14.33 17.78 9.60
C ARG A 324 -14.57 16.45 10.32
N PHE A 325 -15.80 15.94 10.30
CA PHE A 325 -16.19 14.76 11.04
C PHE A 325 -17.20 13.98 10.22
N SER A 326 -16.76 12.91 9.55
CA SER A 326 -17.67 11.78 9.42
C SER A 326 -17.69 11.11 10.78
N GLU A 327 -18.86 11.08 11.40
CA GLU A 327 -19.13 10.29 12.60
C GLU A 327 -18.57 8.85 12.45
N PRO A 328 -18.23 8.14 13.53
CA PRO A 328 -17.59 6.81 13.50
C PRO A 328 -18.29 5.71 12.69
N GLY A 329 -19.50 5.94 12.17
CA GLY A 329 -20.37 4.93 11.59
C GLY A 329 -20.35 4.76 10.06
N SER A 330 -19.91 5.74 9.26
CA SER A 330 -19.94 5.62 7.79
C SER A 330 -18.60 5.88 7.13
N ALA A 331 -18.13 4.89 6.34
CA ALA A 331 -16.89 4.95 5.58
C ALA A 331 -17.01 5.76 4.27
N CYS A 332 -18.23 6.17 3.91
CA CYS A 332 -18.54 6.81 2.63
C CYS A 332 -19.08 8.23 2.82
N PHE A 333 -18.61 9.13 1.98
CA PHE A 333 -19.03 10.52 1.92
C PHE A 333 -19.42 10.91 0.50
N ARG A 334 -20.58 11.53 0.31
CA ARG A 334 -20.99 12.13 -0.96
C ARG A 334 -20.82 13.65 -0.94
N SER A 335 -20.17 14.17 -1.97
CA SER A 335 -20.07 15.60 -2.28
C SER A 335 -20.70 15.91 -3.64
N ASP A 336 -21.24 17.12 -3.79
CA ASP A 336 -21.65 17.66 -5.09
C ASP A 336 -20.52 18.50 -5.73
N ASP A 337 -19.41 18.73 -5.02
CA ASP A 337 -18.24 19.41 -5.57
C ASP A 337 -17.48 18.49 -6.55
N PRO A 338 -16.93 19.03 -7.65
CA PRO A 338 -16.06 18.28 -8.56
C PRO A 338 -14.80 17.77 -7.85
N ILE A 339 -14.16 16.72 -8.41
CA ILE A 339 -13.12 15.96 -7.73
C ILE A 339 -11.88 16.81 -7.38
N ASP A 340 -11.56 17.79 -8.23
CA ASP A 340 -10.43 18.72 -8.06
C ASP A 340 -10.68 19.82 -7.01
N GLN A 341 -11.90 19.90 -6.48
CA GLN A 341 -12.29 20.85 -5.43
C GLN A 341 -12.53 20.18 -4.07
N LEU A 342 -12.39 18.85 -3.99
CA LEU A 342 -12.63 18.10 -2.78
C LEU A 342 -11.50 18.31 -1.76
N SER A 343 -11.89 18.57 -0.51
CA SER A 343 -10.92 18.64 0.58
C SER A 343 -10.33 17.27 0.90
N GLU A 344 -9.01 17.23 1.05
CA GLU A 344 -8.29 16.07 1.60
C GLU A 344 -8.39 15.97 3.12
N ASP A 345 -9.05 16.91 3.81
CA ASP A 345 -9.20 16.85 5.29
C ASP A 345 -10.32 15.88 5.72
N ASN A 346 -11.22 15.49 4.80
CA ASN A 346 -12.31 14.56 5.11
C ASN A 346 -11.75 13.13 5.27
N ILE A 347 -12.12 12.46 6.36
CA ILE A 347 -11.61 11.12 6.76
C ILE A 347 -12.32 9.92 6.13
N ALA A 348 -13.30 10.16 5.25
CA ALA A 348 -13.99 9.09 4.55
C ALA A 348 -13.01 8.21 3.76
N GLU A 349 -13.27 6.90 3.76
CA GLU A 349 -12.51 5.93 2.96
C GLU A 349 -12.95 6.00 1.50
N ILE A 350 -14.23 6.31 1.28
CA ILE A 350 -14.88 6.41 -0.02
C ILE A 350 -15.44 7.82 -0.21
N VAL A 351 -15.17 8.41 -1.37
CA VAL A 351 -15.76 9.69 -1.78
C VAL A 351 -16.59 9.50 -3.04
N LEU A 352 -17.87 9.87 -2.96
CA LEU A 352 -18.74 9.99 -4.12
C LEU A 352 -18.71 11.43 -4.59
N SER A 353 -18.43 11.64 -5.88
CA SER A 353 -18.44 12.97 -6.49
C SER A 353 -19.09 12.91 -7.87
N PRO A 354 -19.54 14.04 -8.44
CA PRO A 354 -20.04 14.06 -9.81
C PRO A 354 -18.96 13.58 -10.78
N ARG A 355 -19.37 12.90 -11.86
CA ARG A 355 -18.45 12.57 -12.96
C ARG A 355 -17.85 13.84 -13.56
N GLN A 356 -16.54 13.85 -13.76
CA GLN A 356 -15.79 14.97 -14.31
C GLN A 356 -14.92 14.50 -15.47
N ALA A 357 -14.94 15.24 -16.58
CA ALA A 357 -14.05 14.99 -17.70
C ALA A 357 -12.58 15.09 -17.25
N GLY A 358 -11.72 14.22 -17.78
CA GLY A 358 -10.31 14.15 -17.38
C GLY A 358 -10.01 13.19 -16.21
N TYR A 359 -11.04 12.67 -15.54
CA TYR A 359 -10.85 11.76 -14.41
C TYR A 359 -11.48 10.38 -14.64
N ALA A 360 -10.79 9.35 -14.18
CA ALA A 360 -11.29 7.99 -14.11
C ALA A 360 -12.52 7.92 -13.19
N GLU A 361 -13.57 7.21 -13.62
CA GLU A 361 -14.80 7.13 -12.85
C GLU A 361 -14.62 6.46 -11.48
N ILE A 362 -13.74 5.48 -11.37
CA ILE A 362 -13.55 4.72 -10.14
C ILE A 362 -12.06 4.47 -9.88
N GLY A 363 -11.63 4.63 -8.63
CA GLY A 363 -10.31 4.19 -8.17
C GLY A 363 -9.70 5.05 -7.06
N PRO A 364 -8.53 4.66 -6.53
CA PRO A 364 -7.83 5.42 -5.51
C PRO A 364 -7.24 6.73 -6.05
N ARG A 365 -7.19 7.76 -5.19
CA ARG A 365 -6.54 9.05 -5.48
C ARG A 365 -5.32 9.26 -4.59
N ALA A 366 -4.61 10.36 -4.84
CA ALA A 366 -3.35 10.70 -4.15
C ALA A 366 -3.54 10.87 -2.63
N ASP A 367 -4.75 11.19 -2.20
CA ASP A 367 -5.16 11.29 -0.80
C ASP A 367 -5.36 9.92 -0.11
N GLY A 368 -5.19 8.80 -0.82
CA GLY A 368 -5.37 7.44 -0.31
C GLY A 368 -6.83 7.01 -0.17
N ARG A 369 -7.80 7.83 -0.60
CA ARG A 369 -9.23 7.51 -0.59
C ARG A 369 -9.67 6.89 -1.91
N PHE A 370 -10.75 6.13 -1.87
CA PHE A 370 -11.36 5.54 -3.06
C PHE A 370 -12.45 6.46 -3.59
N HIS A 371 -12.28 6.97 -4.81
CA HIS A 371 -13.24 7.90 -5.42
C HIS A 371 -14.13 7.15 -6.41
N ILE A 372 -15.44 7.45 -6.36
CA ILE A 372 -16.46 6.86 -7.22
C ILE A 372 -17.32 7.98 -7.82
N GLY A 373 -17.24 8.14 -9.12
CA GLY A 373 -18.02 9.09 -9.90
C GLY A 373 -19.47 8.65 -10.00
N HIS A 374 -20.41 9.57 -9.71
CA HIS A 374 -21.83 9.37 -9.93
C HIS A 374 -22.38 10.33 -10.97
N ASP A 375 -23.42 9.90 -11.68
CA ASP A 375 -24.21 10.77 -12.55
C ASP A 375 -25.13 11.66 -11.68
N SER A 376 -25.54 12.82 -12.20
CA SER A 376 -26.73 13.47 -11.67
C SER A 376 -27.96 12.56 -11.90
N PRO A 377 -28.95 12.48 -10.98
CA PRO A 377 -30.05 11.51 -11.00
C PRO A 377 -31.05 11.52 -12.20
N SER A 378 -30.69 11.94 -13.41
CA SER A 378 -31.70 12.42 -14.39
C SER A 378 -31.45 12.18 -15.89
N LEU A 379 -30.58 11.27 -16.34
CA LEU A 379 -30.41 11.01 -17.79
C LEU A 379 -30.67 9.57 -18.27
N ILE A 380 -30.33 8.53 -17.49
CA ILE A 380 -30.52 7.12 -17.91
C ILE A 380 -31.05 6.28 -16.73
N PRO A 381 -32.23 5.62 -16.86
CA PRO A 381 -32.77 4.74 -15.83
C PRO A 381 -31.81 3.61 -15.45
N VAL A 382 -31.80 3.20 -14.18
CA VAL A 382 -30.95 2.10 -13.67
C VAL A 382 -31.19 0.81 -14.45
N GLY A 383 -32.42 0.54 -14.85
CA GLY A 383 -32.75 -0.62 -15.68
C GLY A 383 -32.01 -0.65 -17.01
N ASP A 384 -31.79 0.51 -17.64
CA ASP A 384 -31.02 0.64 -18.88
C ASP A 384 -29.51 0.54 -18.60
N ARG A 385 -29.02 1.19 -17.54
CA ARG A 385 -27.61 1.09 -17.10
C ARG A 385 -27.17 -0.34 -16.77
N ILE A 386 -28.08 -1.20 -16.29
CA ILE A 386 -27.81 -2.63 -16.08
C ILE A 386 -27.55 -3.35 -17.41
N ARG A 387 -28.27 -2.96 -18.48
CA ARG A 387 -28.17 -3.57 -19.81
C ARG A 387 -27.02 -3.01 -20.65
N GLU A 388 -26.65 -1.76 -20.41
CA GLU A 388 -25.59 -1.06 -21.12
C GLU A 388 -24.20 -1.33 -20.51
N ASN A 389 -23.17 -1.23 -21.34
CA ASN A 389 -21.76 -1.24 -20.95
C ASN A 389 -21.39 -2.32 -19.89
N PRO A 390 -21.27 -3.60 -20.27
CA PRO A 390 -20.91 -4.69 -19.35
C PRO A 390 -19.41 -4.71 -18.99
N MET A 391 -18.62 -3.74 -19.47
CA MET A 391 -17.16 -3.71 -19.39
C MET A 391 -16.64 -2.78 -18.29
N THR A 392 -17.51 -1.97 -17.69
CA THR A 392 -17.19 -1.02 -16.64
C THR A 392 -17.95 -1.38 -15.36
N ASP A 393 -17.26 -1.31 -14.23
CA ASP A 393 -17.93 -1.34 -12.93
C ASP A 393 -18.51 0.05 -12.65
N ALA A 394 -19.60 0.10 -11.87
CA ALA A 394 -20.36 1.33 -11.75
C ALA A 394 -21.05 1.48 -10.40
N LEU A 395 -21.37 2.72 -10.05
CA LEU A 395 -22.37 3.07 -9.05
C LEU A 395 -23.66 3.50 -9.77
N ALA A 396 -24.78 2.87 -9.43
CA ALA A 396 -26.10 3.27 -9.91
C ALA A 396 -26.94 3.79 -8.75
N ILE A 397 -27.21 5.09 -8.76
CA ILE A 397 -28.14 5.74 -7.83
C ILE A 397 -29.54 5.66 -8.45
N ILE A 398 -30.46 4.99 -7.75
CA ILE A 398 -31.87 4.86 -8.11
C ILE A 398 -32.60 6.14 -7.69
N SER A 399 -33.17 6.85 -8.67
CA SER A 399 -33.96 8.05 -8.41
C SER A 399 -35.33 7.70 -7.81
N PRO A 400 -35.90 8.53 -6.91
CA PRO A 400 -37.26 8.35 -6.40
C PRO A 400 -38.31 8.17 -7.52
N ASP A 401 -38.14 8.85 -8.66
CA ASP A 401 -39.06 8.77 -9.80
C ASP A 401 -39.07 7.38 -10.48
N GLU A 402 -37.96 6.63 -10.38
CA GLU A 402 -37.83 5.28 -10.95
C GLU A 402 -38.57 4.23 -10.14
N ILE A 403 -38.94 4.53 -8.89
CA ILE A 403 -39.62 3.61 -7.97
C ILE A 403 -40.94 4.17 -7.43
N ALA A 404 -41.40 5.31 -7.95
CA ALA A 404 -42.58 6.02 -7.47
C ALA A 404 -43.85 5.14 -7.44
N THR A 405 -44.09 4.35 -8.49
CA THR A 405 -45.24 3.44 -8.58
C THR A 405 -44.86 1.99 -8.30
N ARG A 406 -45.81 1.20 -7.77
CA ARG A 406 -45.63 -0.23 -7.55
C ARG A 406 -45.26 -1.00 -8.83
N PHE A 407 -45.78 -0.57 -9.98
CA PHE A 407 -45.44 -1.18 -11.26
C PHE A 407 -43.96 -0.97 -11.63
N GLN A 408 -43.45 0.26 -11.47
CA GLN A 408 -42.04 0.57 -11.71
C GLN A 408 -41.12 -0.22 -10.77
N ARG A 409 -41.47 -0.32 -9.47
CA ARG A 409 -40.73 -1.14 -8.49
C ARG A 409 -40.61 -2.60 -8.93
N ILE A 410 -41.73 -3.23 -9.32
CA ILE A 410 -41.76 -4.63 -9.80
C ILE A 410 -40.93 -4.79 -11.09
N GLN A 411 -41.01 -3.83 -12.01
CA GLN A 411 -40.26 -3.88 -13.28
C GLN A 411 -38.75 -3.77 -13.04
N LEU A 412 -38.32 -2.86 -12.17
CA LEU A 412 -36.91 -2.68 -11.84
C LEU A 412 -36.37 -3.89 -11.07
N GLN A 413 -37.09 -4.38 -10.04
CA GLN A 413 -36.73 -5.59 -9.30
C GLN A 413 -36.55 -6.79 -10.24
N ARG A 414 -37.46 -7.01 -11.20
CA ARG A 414 -37.33 -8.08 -12.20
C ARG A 414 -36.11 -7.93 -13.10
N THR A 415 -35.79 -6.69 -13.47
CA THR A 415 -34.60 -6.38 -14.29
C THR A 415 -33.32 -6.74 -13.52
N ILE A 416 -33.23 -6.30 -12.26
CA ILE A 416 -32.12 -6.60 -11.34
C ILE A 416 -31.99 -8.12 -11.14
N GLN A 417 -33.09 -8.79 -10.78
CA GLN A 417 -33.10 -10.23 -10.54
C GLN A 417 -32.68 -11.03 -11.78
N THR A 418 -33.12 -10.60 -12.96
CA THR A 418 -32.73 -11.23 -14.24
C THR A 418 -31.24 -11.05 -14.49
N ALA A 419 -30.70 -9.84 -14.32
CA ALA A 419 -29.28 -9.58 -14.51
C ALA A 419 -28.38 -10.35 -13.53
N LYS A 420 -28.80 -10.46 -12.26
CA LYS A 420 -28.14 -11.28 -11.23
C LYS A 420 -28.14 -12.77 -11.62
N ARG A 421 -29.31 -13.31 -11.96
CA ARG A 421 -29.48 -14.72 -12.33
C ARG A 421 -28.68 -15.10 -13.57
N GLU A 422 -28.57 -14.19 -14.54
CA GLU A 422 -27.82 -14.39 -15.77
C GLU A 422 -26.31 -14.13 -15.61
N GLY A 423 -25.83 -13.75 -14.42
CA GLY A 423 -24.43 -13.46 -14.15
C GLY A 423 -23.88 -12.22 -14.86
N LEU A 424 -24.76 -11.35 -15.37
CA LEU A 424 -24.39 -10.13 -16.10
C LEU A 424 -23.80 -9.08 -15.16
N VAL A 425 -24.32 -9.02 -13.93
CA VAL A 425 -23.95 -8.04 -12.91
C VAL A 425 -23.85 -8.72 -11.55
N THR A 426 -22.78 -8.44 -10.84
CA THR A 426 -22.62 -8.71 -9.41
C THR A 426 -22.99 -7.44 -8.64
N PHE A 427 -24.11 -7.47 -7.93
CA PHE A 427 -24.59 -6.32 -7.16
C PHE A 427 -23.91 -6.27 -5.79
N THR A 428 -23.50 -5.07 -5.37
CA THR A 428 -22.80 -4.81 -4.11
C THR A 428 -23.34 -3.55 -3.41
N THR A 429 -22.94 -3.34 -2.16
CA THR A 429 -22.96 -2.01 -1.54
C THR A 429 -21.84 -1.14 -2.13
N ILE A 430 -21.80 0.16 -1.79
CA ILE A 430 -20.70 1.07 -2.15
C ILE A 430 -19.37 0.58 -1.57
N GLU A 431 -19.38 0.17 -0.30
CA GLU A 431 -18.23 -0.41 0.40
C GLU A 431 -17.82 -1.75 -0.22
N GLY A 432 -18.80 -2.58 -0.58
CA GLY A 432 -18.58 -3.83 -1.28
C GLY A 432 -17.98 -3.64 -2.67
N LEU A 433 -18.33 -2.56 -3.38
CA LEU A 433 -17.71 -2.23 -4.66
C LEU A 433 -16.25 -1.85 -4.46
N ARG A 434 -15.94 -0.96 -3.51
CA ARG A 434 -14.55 -0.65 -3.15
C ARG A 434 -13.79 -1.93 -2.79
N ASP A 435 -14.33 -2.78 -1.93
CA ASP A 435 -13.65 -4.02 -1.49
C ASP A 435 -13.44 -5.01 -2.64
N ALA A 436 -14.39 -5.09 -3.59
CA ALA A 436 -14.23 -5.89 -4.79
C ALA A 436 -13.13 -5.35 -5.72
N LEU A 437 -12.96 -4.02 -5.78
CA LEU A 437 -12.03 -3.37 -6.72
C LEU A 437 -10.62 -3.18 -6.15
N ALA A 438 -10.51 -2.74 -4.90
CA ALA A 438 -9.24 -2.63 -4.19
C ALA A 438 -8.69 -4.02 -3.80
N ALA A 439 -9.59 -5.00 -3.65
CA ALA A 439 -9.36 -6.26 -2.94
C ALA A 439 -8.94 -6.03 -1.48
N PRO A 440 -8.99 -7.06 -0.61
CA PRO A 440 -8.57 -6.89 0.77
C PRO A 440 -7.07 -6.55 0.85
N ASP A 441 -6.77 -5.34 1.31
CA ASP A 441 -5.42 -4.85 1.57
C ASP A 441 -5.35 -4.31 2.99
N GLN A 442 -4.53 -4.96 3.84
CA GLN A 442 -4.43 -4.57 5.24
C GLN A 442 -3.66 -3.27 5.43
N VAL A 443 -2.67 -2.98 4.57
CA VAL A 443 -1.94 -1.70 4.62
C VAL A 443 -2.92 -0.55 4.38
N LEU A 444 -3.80 -0.68 3.40
CA LEU A 444 -4.82 0.33 3.12
C LEU A 444 -5.82 0.49 4.27
N ARG A 445 -6.24 -0.62 4.89
CA ARG A 445 -7.10 -0.58 6.10
C ARG A 445 -6.40 0.11 7.26
N ARG A 446 -5.11 -0.16 7.51
CA ARG A 446 -4.33 0.54 8.55
C ARG A 446 -4.23 2.03 8.26
N PHE A 447 -3.96 2.41 7.02
CA PHE A 447 -3.92 3.81 6.57
C PHE A 447 -5.22 4.54 6.91
N TRP A 448 -6.38 4.00 6.49
CA TRP A 448 -7.68 4.63 6.76
C TRP A 448 -7.99 4.72 8.25
N SER A 449 -7.59 3.69 9.00
CA SER A 449 -7.85 3.64 10.43
C SER A 449 -6.99 4.65 11.21
N ALA A 450 -5.70 4.80 10.85
CA ALA A 450 -4.81 5.82 11.40
C ALA A 450 -5.28 7.24 11.03
N ARG A 451 -5.72 7.44 9.78
CA ARG A 451 -6.28 8.73 9.31
C ARG A 451 -7.52 9.15 10.11
N ARG A 452 -8.41 8.21 10.44
CA ARG A 452 -9.56 8.50 11.33
C ARG A 452 -9.13 8.92 12.72
N ARG A 453 -8.06 8.31 13.26
CA ARG A 453 -7.52 8.66 14.57
C ARG A 453 -6.96 10.08 14.57
N GLU A 454 -6.13 10.40 13.58
CA GLU A 454 -5.49 11.71 13.42
C GLU A 454 -6.52 12.86 13.41
N ALA A 455 -7.68 12.66 12.77
CA ALA A 455 -8.72 13.69 12.70
C ALA A 455 -9.51 13.91 13.99
N ARG A 456 -9.45 12.98 14.96
CA ARG A 456 -10.06 13.21 16.29
C ARG A 456 -9.31 14.24 17.11
N GLY A 457 -8.15 14.68 16.62
CA GLY A 457 -7.26 15.61 17.29
C GLY A 457 -5.91 14.96 17.55
N ALA A 458 -4.89 15.78 17.63
CA ALA A 458 -3.56 15.31 17.98
C ALA A 458 -3.48 15.16 19.50
N ASP A 459 -3.10 13.96 19.95
CA ASP A 459 -2.74 13.65 21.33
C ASP A 459 -1.37 14.26 21.69
N GLU A 460 -1.20 15.56 21.42
CA GLU A 460 0.07 16.25 21.57
C GLU A 460 0.49 16.24 23.05
N PRO A 461 1.76 15.94 23.32
CA PRO A 461 2.24 15.90 24.69
C PRO A 461 2.12 17.27 25.38
N SER A 462 1.50 17.28 26.56
CA SER A 462 1.39 18.47 27.39
C SER A 462 2.44 18.51 28.52
N PRO A 463 2.88 19.70 28.99
CA PRO A 463 3.70 19.83 30.19
C PRO A 463 2.97 19.25 31.42
N PRO A 464 3.64 18.44 32.26
CA PRO A 464 2.99 17.85 33.42
C PRO A 464 2.68 18.89 34.49
N ASN A 465 1.55 18.72 35.18
CA ASN A 465 1.23 19.50 36.37
C ASN A 465 2.18 19.17 37.54
N ALA A 466 2.09 19.92 38.65
CA ALA A 466 3.00 19.75 39.79
C ALA A 466 2.95 18.34 40.44
N ALA A 467 1.77 17.72 40.51
CA ALA A 467 1.63 16.38 41.08
C ALA A 467 2.25 15.33 40.15
N ALA A 468 1.96 15.41 38.84
CA ALA A 468 2.55 14.55 37.83
C ALA A 468 4.08 14.71 37.78
N ARG A 469 4.59 15.94 37.89
CA ARG A 469 6.04 16.22 37.96
C ARG A 469 6.69 15.51 39.16
N THR A 470 6.06 15.55 40.33
CA THR A 470 6.56 14.85 41.52
C THR A 470 6.59 13.33 41.29
N ALA A 471 5.50 12.76 40.76
CA ALA A 471 5.42 11.34 40.45
C ALA A 471 6.48 10.89 39.43
N PHE A 472 6.71 11.68 38.38
CA PHE A 472 7.78 11.41 37.41
C PHE A 472 9.18 11.51 38.02
N LEU A 473 9.43 12.44 38.95
CA LEU A 473 10.71 12.48 39.67
C LEU A 473 10.92 11.27 40.59
N GLU A 474 9.85 10.73 41.18
CA GLU A 474 9.91 9.47 41.92
C GLU A 474 10.21 8.28 41.00
N ASP A 475 9.53 8.21 39.86
CA ASP A 475 9.82 7.21 38.82
C ASP A 475 11.28 7.30 38.34
N ALA A 476 11.81 8.51 38.15
CA ALA A 476 13.19 8.70 37.74
C ALA A 476 14.18 8.22 38.83
N ARG A 477 13.92 8.51 40.11
CA ARG A 477 14.75 7.98 41.22
C ARG A 477 14.70 6.45 41.26
N GLN A 478 13.52 5.88 41.07
CA GLN A 478 13.34 4.44 41.00
C GLN A 478 14.17 3.84 39.87
N ALA A 479 14.05 4.35 38.63
CA ALA A 479 14.82 3.87 37.50
C ALA A 479 16.34 4.05 37.68
N TYR A 480 16.78 5.20 38.21
CA TYR A 480 18.18 5.46 38.51
C TYR A 480 18.77 4.47 39.51
N SER A 481 17.99 3.96 40.45
CA SER A 481 18.48 2.98 41.45
C SER A 481 19.03 1.69 40.83
N PHE A 482 18.57 1.28 39.64
CA PHE A 482 19.17 0.15 38.91
C PHE A 482 20.60 0.51 38.45
N ILE A 483 20.75 1.64 37.76
CA ILE A 483 22.06 2.11 37.26
C ILE A 483 23.01 2.31 38.44
N ASP A 484 22.58 2.95 39.52
CA ASP A 484 23.44 3.21 40.67
C ASP A 484 23.91 1.92 41.37
N ARG A 485 23.03 0.93 41.49
CA ARG A 485 23.31 -0.34 42.17
C ARG A 485 24.18 -1.29 41.35
N PHE A 486 23.96 -1.37 40.04
CA PHE A 486 24.60 -2.37 39.17
C PHE A 486 25.74 -1.80 38.31
N THR A 487 26.05 -0.51 38.42
CA THR A 487 27.27 0.07 37.86
C THR A 487 28.50 -0.43 38.60
N ARG A 488 29.46 -0.97 37.84
CA ARG A 488 30.73 -1.39 38.42
C ARG A 488 31.67 -0.21 38.64
N ALA A 489 32.25 -0.15 39.83
CA ALA A 489 33.13 0.96 40.21
C ALA A 489 34.46 0.97 39.44
N ASP A 490 34.89 -0.13 38.82
CA ASP A 490 36.16 -0.28 38.09
C ASP A 490 36.06 0.16 36.62
N THR A 491 35.00 -0.21 35.92
CA THR A 491 34.77 0.12 34.50
C THR A 491 33.80 1.29 34.30
N GLY A 492 32.94 1.58 35.28
CA GLY A 492 31.83 2.53 35.14
C GLY A 492 30.65 1.98 34.35
N LEU A 493 30.72 0.76 33.82
CA LEU A 493 29.65 0.12 33.06
C LEU A 493 28.68 -0.60 34.00
N CYS A 494 27.39 -0.58 33.65
CA CYS A 494 26.34 -1.25 34.38
C CYS A 494 26.08 -2.65 33.80
N ALA A 495 25.67 -3.60 34.65
CA ALA A 495 25.26 -4.92 34.21
C ALA A 495 24.03 -4.84 33.29
N GLY A 496 23.95 -5.71 32.28
CA GLY A 496 22.87 -5.72 31.30
C GLY A 496 21.54 -6.10 31.94
N THR A 497 21.50 -7.21 32.67
CA THR A 497 20.29 -7.67 33.38
C THR A 497 20.63 -8.18 34.77
N ALA A 498 19.65 -8.14 35.67
CA ALA A 498 19.77 -8.75 36.98
C ALA A 498 18.44 -9.38 37.41
N GLN A 499 18.53 -10.52 38.10
CA GLN A 499 17.40 -11.31 38.57
C GLN A 499 17.56 -11.71 40.04
N SER A 500 16.54 -11.43 40.85
CA SER A 500 16.47 -11.88 42.24
C SER A 500 15.65 -13.16 42.30
N GLY A 501 16.29 -14.27 42.67
CA GLY A 501 15.60 -15.50 43.07
C GLY A 501 15.30 -15.52 44.58
N ALA A 502 14.63 -16.58 45.05
CA ALA A 502 14.28 -16.77 46.47
C ALA A 502 15.50 -16.81 47.44
N ALA A 503 16.73 -16.94 46.94
CA ALA A 503 17.95 -16.97 47.77
C ALA A 503 19.21 -16.36 47.13
N THR A 504 19.21 -15.99 45.84
CA THR A 504 20.41 -15.52 45.13
C THR A 504 20.08 -14.44 44.10
N LEU A 505 20.91 -13.40 44.05
CA LEU A 505 20.92 -12.39 43.00
C LEU A 505 21.81 -12.89 41.86
N VAL A 506 21.23 -13.08 40.67
CA VAL A 506 21.94 -13.42 39.43
C VAL A 506 22.16 -12.13 38.65
N ILE A 507 23.39 -11.85 38.27
CA ILE A 507 23.77 -10.67 37.50
C ILE A 507 24.32 -11.15 36.16
N ASN A 508 23.71 -10.72 35.06
CA ASN A 508 24.29 -10.87 33.74
C ASN A 508 25.03 -9.58 33.37
N ALA A 509 26.35 -9.66 33.26
CA ALA A 509 27.19 -8.54 32.91
C ALA A 509 27.36 -8.35 31.39
N GLU A 510 26.84 -9.25 30.55
CA GLU A 510 26.88 -9.07 29.10
C GLU A 510 26.04 -7.87 28.66
N ILE A 511 26.64 -6.99 27.87
CA ILE A 511 26.03 -5.76 27.35
C ILE A 511 26.38 -5.53 25.88
N THR A 512 25.49 -4.82 25.20
CA THR A 512 25.66 -4.29 23.85
C THR A 512 26.02 -2.81 23.88
N LEU A 513 26.40 -2.22 22.73
CA LEU A 513 26.50 -0.76 22.64
C LEU A 513 25.13 -0.05 22.76
N TRP A 514 24.01 -0.75 22.50
CA TRP A 514 22.66 -0.24 22.76
C TRP A 514 22.43 -0.04 24.27
N ASP A 515 22.90 -0.98 25.11
CA ASP A 515 22.85 -0.87 26.56
C ASP A 515 23.75 0.25 27.09
N VAL A 516 24.97 0.38 26.54
CA VAL A 516 25.89 1.48 26.87
C VAL A 516 25.26 2.83 26.53
N ALA A 517 24.59 2.93 25.38
CA ALA A 517 23.87 4.15 24.99
C ALA A 517 22.76 4.48 26.01
N SER A 518 21.96 3.49 26.43
CA SER A 518 20.95 3.65 27.47
C SER A 518 21.54 4.10 28.82
N GLN A 519 22.73 3.60 29.19
CA GLN A 519 23.42 4.05 30.40
C GLN A 519 23.89 5.50 30.30
N VAL A 520 24.52 5.89 29.19
CA VAL A 520 25.00 7.26 28.96
C VAL A 520 23.83 8.24 28.96
N GLN A 521 22.76 7.94 28.22
CA GLN A 521 21.53 8.74 28.21
C GLN A 521 20.89 8.83 29.60
N GLY A 522 20.83 7.71 30.33
CA GLY A 522 20.31 7.65 31.70
C GLY A 522 21.11 8.51 32.69
N LEU A 523 22.43 8.54 32.58
CA LEU A 523 23.30 9.41 33.41
C LEU A 523 23.10 10.89 33.09
N MET A 524 23.02 11.25 31.81
CA MET A 524 22.69 12.62 31.39
C MET A 524 21.31 13.03 31.91
N ALA A 525 20.32 12.13 31.81
CA ALA A 525 18.98 12.35 32.32
C ALA A 525 18.96 12.55 33.84
N ALA A 526 19.67 11.70 34.59
CA ALA A 526 19.80 11.84 36.03
C ALA A 526 20.43 13.18 36.45
N ALA A 527 21.44 13.66 35.71
CA ALA A 527 22.04 14.97 35.93
C ALA A 527 21.08 16.13 35.61
N HIS A 528 20.38 16.09 34.47
CA HIS A 528 19.39 17.10 34.09
C HIS A 528 18.20 17.17 35.05
N LEU A 529 17.85 16.05 35.68
CA LEU A 529 16.80 15.95 36.69
C LEU A 529 17.30 16.26 38.12
N SER A 530 18.57 16.62 38.27
CA SER A 530 19.23 16.88 39.57
C SER A 530 19.17 15.71 40.54
N LEU A 531 19.16 14.47 40.03
CA LEU A 531 19.29 13.25 40.83
C LEU A 531 20.76 13.03 41.25
N ILE A 532 21.69 13.43 40.37
CA ILE A 532 23.13 13.48 40.63
C ILE A 532 23.71 14.82 40.14
N PRO A 533 24.85 15.28 40.67
CA PRO A 533 25.55 16.43 40.15
C PRO A 533 26.00 16.23 38.69
N HIS A 534 25.98 17.30 37.89
CA HIS A 534 26.46 17.28 36.50
C HIS A 534 27.90 16.75 36.39
N GLU A 535 28.79 17.21 37.27
CA GLU A 535 30.19 16.78 37.28
C GLU A 535 30.35 15.29 37.60
N GLU A 536 29.50 14.75 38.46
CA GLU A 536 29.50 13.32 38.75
C GLU A 536 29.11 12.50 37.51
N ALA A 537 28.05 12.91 36.81
CA ALA A 537 27.65 12.27 35.56
C ALA A 537 28.75 12.36 34.48
N ARG A 538 29.39 13.53 34.35
CA ARG A 538 30.52 13.75 33.42
C ARG A 538 31.67 12.77 33.69
N VAL A 539 32.08 12.63 34.95
CA VAL A 539 33.15 11.69 35.35
C VAL A 539 32.76 10.24 35.09
N ARG A 540 31.51 9.85 35.39
CA ARG A 540 30.99 8.50 35.12
C ARG A 540 30.97 8.21 33.61
N ILE A 541 30.49 9.14 32.78
CA ILE A 541 30.46 9.01 31.31
C ILE A 541 31.88 8.93 30.74
N GLU A 542 32.80 9.78 31.17
CA GLU A 542 34.21 9.73 30.75
C GLU A 542 34.86 8.36 31.06
N LYS A 543 34.44 7.73 32.15
CA LYS A 543 34.90 6.40 32.53
C LYS A 543 34.35 5.31 31.59
N ILE A 544 33.04 5.36 31.30
CA ILE A 544 32.38 4.47 30.33
C ILE A 544 33.07 4.55 28.96
N LEU A 545 33.31 5.76 28.44
CA LEU A 545 33.93 5.95 27.12
C LEU A 545 35.34 5.34 27.03
N ARG A 546 36.07 5.29 28.15
CA ARG A 546 37.41 4.66 28.22
C ARG A 546 37.35 3.14 28.37
N ALA A 547 36.23 2.59 28.82
CA ALA A 547 36.03 1.18 29.10
C ALA A 547 35.51 0.39 27.90
N ILE A 548 35.08 1.04 26.81
CA ILE A 548 34.57 0.34 25.63
C ILE A 548 35.72 -0.42 24.93
N PRO A 549 35.66 -1.75 24.85
CA PRO A 549 36.71 -2.54 24.21
C PRO A 549 36.68 -2.37 22.68
N THR A 550 37.75 -2.84 22.03
CA THR A 550 37.85 -2.91 20.57
C THR A 550 38.30 -4.31 20.19
N ILE A 551 37.70 -4.86 19.13
CA ILE A 551 38.08 -6.13 18.53
C ILE A 551 38.72 -5.91 17.16
N GLU A 552 39.51 -6.88 16.70
CA GLU A 552 39.92 -6.97 15.30
C GLU A 552 39.00 -7.94 14.57
N LEU A 553 38.30 -7.43 13.54
CA LEU A 553 37.38 -8.20 12.72
C LEU A 553 37.73 -7.95 11.25
N ASP A 554 38.09 -9.00 10.52
CA ASP A 554 38.52 -8.90 9.10
C ASP A 554 39.68 -7.90 8.90
N GLY A 555 40.60 -7.81 9.87
CA GLY A 555 41.73 -6.87 9.85
C GLY A 555 41.35 -5.41 10.17
N HIS A 556 40.12 -5.16 10.64
CA HIS A 556 39.61 -3.84 11.00
C HIS A 556 39.29 -3.73 12.47
N ARG A 557 39.60 -2.57 13.07
CA ARG A 557 39.35 -2.30 14.49
C ARG A 557 37.93 -1.80 14.68
N LEU A 558 37.09 -2.54 15.38
CA LEU A 558 35.66 -2.22 15.57
C LEU A 558 35.23 -2.46 17.01
N PRO A 559 34.17 -1.81 17.50
CA PRO A 559 33.59 -2.19 18.78
C PRO A 559 32.94 -3.59 18.66
N PRO A 560 33.02 -4.43 19.72
CA PRO A 560 32.33 -5.71 19.72
C PRO A 560 30.81 -5.52 19.85
N ALA A 561 30.06 -6.45 19.27
CA ALA A 561 28.61 -6.47 19.36
C ALA A 561 28.13 -6.83 20.78
N LEU A 562 28.86 -7.70 21.51
CA LEU A 562 28.62 -7.98 22.92
C LEU A 562 29.95 -8.13 23.68
N PHE A 563 29.97 -7.65 24.92
CA PHE A 563 31.10 -7.77 25.84
C PHE A 563 30.64 -7.75 27.30
N ASP A 564 31.48 -8.25 28.20
CA ASP A 564 31.22 -8.23 29.64
C ASP A 564 31.53 -6.85 30.24
N ALA A 565 30.56 -6.25 30.93
CA ALA A 565 30.65 -4.92 31.54
C ALA A 565 31.75 -4.80 32.62
N GLY A 566 32.19 -5.91 33.20
CA GLY A 566 33.20 -5.95 34.26
C GLY A 566 34.59 -6.32 33.79
N THR A 567 34.72 -7.37 32.98
CA THR A 567 36.03 -7.81 32.48
C THR A 567 36.45 -7.08 31.21
N LEU A 568 35.50 -6.47 30.50
CA LEU A 568 35.67 -5.86 29.16
C LEU A 568 36.02 -6.88 28.08
N GLU A 569 35.92 -8.17 28.38
CA GLU A 569 36.19 -9.23 27.42
C GLU A 569 35.03 -9.31 26.40
N PRO A 570 35.31 -9.30 25.09
CA PRO A 570 34.30 -9.53 24.07
C PRO A 570 33.72 -10.94 24.22
N THR A 571 32.41 -11.04 24.46
CA THR A 571 31.71 -12.33 24.52
C THR A 571 31.21 -12.76 23.14
N ARG A 572 31.04 -11.79 22.22
CA ARG A 572 30.77 -12.03 20.80
C ARG A 572 31.73 -11.25 19.92
N MET A 573 32.61 -11.96 19.21
CA MET A 573 33.53 -11.41 18.20
C MET A 573 32.77 -11.08 16.90
N ALA A 574 31.93 -10.06 16.98
CA ALA A 574 31.09 -9.56 15.90
C ALA A 574 30.96 -8.03 16.01
N PHE A 575 30.43 -7.40 14.99
CA PHE A 575 30.11 -5.97 14.96
C PHE A 575 28.62 -5.80 14.64
N ASP A 576 27.93 -4.93 15.39
CA ASP A 576 26.54 -4.56 15.14
C ASP A 576 26.42 -3.07 14.82
N ALA A 577 25.91 -2.77 13.62
CA ALA A 577 25.75 -1.41 13.12
C ALA A 577 24.60 -0.66 13.82
N CYS A 578 23.52 -1.35 14.21
CA CYS A 578 22.39 -0.76 14.89
C CYS A 578 22.80 -0.27 16.29
N ASP A 579 23.43 -1.14 17.07
CA ASP A 579 23.90 -0.84 18.43
C ASP A 579 24.95 0.27 18.42
N THR A 580 25.91 0.21 17.49
CA THR A 580 26.94 1.24 17.31
C THR A 580 26.32 2.58 16.91
N GLY A 581 25.36 2.57 15.99
CA GLY A 581 24.67 3.77 15.55
C GLY A 581 23.92 4.48 16.68
N ARG A 582 23.20 3.72 17.53
CA ARG A 582 22.58 4.27 18.74
C ARG A 582 23.59 4.83 19.72
N PHE A 583 24.71 4.14 19.94
CA PHE A 583 25.77 4.66 20.80
C PHE A 583 26.35 5.98 20.28
N LEU A 584 26.56 6.11 18.97
CA LEU A 584 27.03 7.37 18.37
C LEU A 584 26.04 8.53 18.58
N ILE A 585 24.73 8.25 18.60
CA ILE A 585 23.70 9.24 18.96
C ILE A 585 23.87 9.69 20.43
N ALA A 586 24.04 8.73 21.36
CA ALA A 586 24.26 9.05 22.76
C ALA A 586 25.58 9.84 22.98
N LEU A 587 26.64 9.49 22.25
CA LEU A 587 27.93 10.18 22.27
C LEU A 587 27.82 11.62 21.74
N GLN A 588 27.11 11.82 20.62
CA GLN A 588 26.86 13.15 20.07
C GLN A 588 26.15 14.04 21.08
N ARG A 589 25.14 13.49 21.77
CA ARG A 589 24.41 14.23 22.80
C ARG A 589 25.27 14.51 24.03
N ALA A 590 26.08 13.55 24.47
CA ALA A 590 27.02 13.74 25.57
C ALA A 590 28.04 14.84 25.26
N GLU A 591 28.53 14.93 24.01
CA GLU A 591 29.38 16.03 23.57
C GLU A 591 28.63 17.37 23.60
N LYS A 592 27.43 17.41 22.99
CA LYS A 592 26.61 18.61 22.88
C LYS A 592 26.21 19.18 24.24
N ASP A 593 25.85 18.33 25.19
CA ASP A 593 25.35 18.72 26.51
C ASP A 593 26.50 18.90 27.53
N GLY A 594 27.77 18.74 27.13
CA GLY A 594 28.95 19.01 27.96
C GLY A 594 29.34 17.89 28.93
N PHE A 595 28.83 16.67 28.72
CA PHE A 595 29.19 15.48 29.48
C PHE A 595 30.44 14.75 28.94
N ALA A 596 30.80 14.99 27.67
CA ALA A 596 32.03 14.56 27.04
C ALA A 596 32.66 15.71 26.26
N THR A 597 33.99 15.71 26.11
CA THR A 597 34.66 16.72 25.24
C THR A 597 34.71 16.24 23.79
N PRO A 598 34.77 17.17 22.81
CA PRO A 598 34.97 16.81 21.40
C PRO A 598 36.22 15.97 21.14
N GLU A 599 37.28 16.13 21.95
CA GLU A 599 38.49 15.31 21.87
C GLU A 599 38.25 13.88 22.35
N GLN A 600 37.45 13.69 23.40
CA GLN A 600 37.09 12.37 23.90
C GLN A 600 36.23 11.61 22.89
N ALA A 601 35.23 12.29 22.31
CA ALA A 601 34.35 11.72 21.29
C ALA A 601 35.14 11.33 20.02
N ARG A 602 35.94 12.25 19.47
CA ARG A 602 36.79 11.98 18.29
C ARG A 602 37.78 10.86 18.53
N LYS A 603 38.47 10.86 19.68
CA LYS A 603 39.44 9.79 19.99
C LYS A 603 38.80 8.40 19.98
N LEU A 604 37.56 8.28 20.44
CA LEU A 604 36.84 7.01 20.42
C LEU A 604 36.47 6.61 18.98
N ILE A 605 35.88 7.54 18.21
CA ILE A 605 35.45 7.31 16.82
C ILE A 605 36.65 6.99 15.91
N ASP A 606 37.72 7.78 15.98
CA ASP A 606 38.97 7.58 15.22
C ASP A 606 39.67 6.27 15.61
N GLY A 607 39.30 5.70 16.76
CA GLY A 607 39.75 4.39 17.21
C GLY A 607 39.09 3.22 16.48
N TRP A 608 38.04 3.47 15.67
CA TRP A 608 37.26 2.46 14.97
C TRP A 608 37.24 2.68 13.46
N ASP A 609 37.38 1.60 12.70
CA ASP A 609 37.32 1.57 11.24
C ASP A 609 35.87 1.53 10.74
N LEU A 610 34.99 2.42 11.23
CA LEU A 610 33.55 2.39 10.95
C LEU A 610 33.20 2.49 9.46
N ALA A 611 34.05 3.13 8.66
CA ALA A 611 33.89 3.21 7.21
C ALA A 611 33.85 1.83 6.54
N ARG A 612 34.43 0.79 7.15
CA ARG A 612 34.37 -0.59 6.64
C ARG A 612 32.97 -1.20 6.74
N ALA A 613 32.23 -0.79 7.76
CA ALA A 613 30.87 -1.25 8.04
C ALA A 613 29.81 -0.51 7.22
N ILE A 614 30.16 0.60 6.55
CA ILE A 614 29.24 1.34 5.69
C ILE A 614 29.69 1.24 4.23
N ARG A 615 28.92 0.55 3.38
CA ARG A 615 29.29 0.33 1.96
C ARG A 615 28.18 0.79 1.05
N GLY A 616 28.46 1.75 0.17
CA GLY A 616 27.43 2.32 -0.71
C GLY A 616 26.28 2.99 0.04
N GLY A 617 26.51 3.45 1.28
CA GLY A 617 25.46 3.97 2.17
C GLY A 617 24.68 2.90 2.94
N HIS A 618 24.99 1.62 2.79
CA HIS A 618 24.32 0.53 3.51
C HIS A 618 25.13 0.13 4.74
N PRO A 619 24.49 -0.09 5.91
CA PRO A 619 25.15 -0.64 7.08
C PRO A 619 25.37 -2.16 6.93
N PHE A 620 26.49 -2.65 7.44
CA PHE A 620 26.81 -4.07 7.49
C PHE A 620 27.16 -4.50 8.90
N ASN A 621 26.58 -5.62 9.33
CA ASN A 621 27.02 -6.33 10.52
C ASN A 621 28.18 -7.26 10.18
N GLY A 622 29.19 -7.27 11.04
CA GLY A 622 30.35 -8.14 10.89
C GLY A 622 30.19 -9.38 11.78
N THR A 623 30.46 -10.56 11.25
CA THR A 623 30.37 -11.84 11.98
C THR A 623 31.61 -12.69 11.73
N SER A 624 31.75 -13.80 12.45
CA SER A 624 32.82 -14.77 12.21
C SER A 624 32.77 -15.43 10.83
N THR A 625 31.61 -15.41 10.15
CA THR A 625 31.41 -16.01 8.83
C THR A 625 31.42 -14.99 7.68
N GLY A 626 31.52 -13.70 8.00
CA GLY A 626 31.56 -12.62 7.02
C GLY A 626 30.68 -11.43 7.37
N TRP A 627 30.41 -10.59 6.38
CA TRP A 627 29.65 -9.37 6.52
C TRP A 627 28.25 -9.51 5.94
N VAL A 628 27.24 -9.06 6.67
CA VAL A 628 25.82 -9.15 6.31
C VAL A 628 25.27 -7.74 6.11
N ASP A 629 24.64 -7.47 4.96
CA ASP A 629 23.94 -6.21 4.71
C ASP A 629 22.71 -6.15 5.63
N THR A 630 22.61 -5.10 6.44
CA THR A 630 21.51 -4.87 7.39
C THR A 630 20.68 -3.64 7.04
N GLN A 631 20.80 -3.12 5.82
CA GLN A 631 20.01 -1.97 5.36
C GLN A 631 18.51 -2.18 5.56
N GLN A 632 18.02 -3.38 5.27
CA GLN A 632 16.62 -3.76 5.42
C GLN A 632 16.26 -4.00 6.90
N SER A 633 16.26 -2.92 7.68
CA SER A 633 15.86 -2.89 9.09
C SER A 633 15.21 -1.56 9.44
N HIS A 634 14.19 -1.59 10.31
CA HIS A 634 13.63 -0.38 10.93
C HIS A 634 14.69 0.43 11.70
N CYS A 635 15.75 -0.22 12.21
CA CYS A 635 16.84 0.46 12.90
C CYS A 635 17.66 1.38 11.98
N THR A 636 17.79 1.02 10.70
CA THR A 636 18.63 1.74 9.72
C THR A 636 18.21 3.21 9.56
N HIS A 637 16.91 3.52 9.59
CA HIS A 637 16.43 4.90 9.51
C HIS A 637 16.91 5.75 10.70
N TYR A 638 16.94 5.16 11.90
CA TYR A 638 17.30 5.83 13.14
C TYR A 638 18.81 6.10 13.21
N ILE A 639 19.64 5.08 12.95
CA ILE A 639 21.09 5.16 13.13
C ILE A 639 21.82 6.08 12.16
N ARG A 640 21.16 6.50 11.06
CA ARG A 640 21.76 7.41 10.08
C ARG A 640 22.28 8.70 10.72
N ARG A 641 21.64 9.19 11.78
CA ARG A 641 22.10 10.39 12.51
C ARG A 641 23.37 10.14 13.31
N GLY A 642 23.48 8.97 13.95
CA GLY A 642 24.68 8.56 14.67
C GLY A 642 25.88 8.38 13.75
N PHE A 643 25.69 7.71 12.61
CA PHE A 643 26.76 7.59 11.62
C PHE A 643 27.12 8.92 10.97
N ALA A 644 26.15 9.82 10.75
CA ALA A 644 26.44 11.17 10.27
C ALA A 644 27.33 11.97 11.25
N PHE A 645 27.15 11.79 12.56
CA PHE A 645 28.06 12.36 13.57
C PHE A 645 29.50 11.81 13.45
N ALA A 646 29.65 10.53 13.08
CA ALA A 646 30.94 9.94 12.74
C ALA A 646 31.45 10.26 11.32
N GLY A 647 30.79 11.16 10.58
CA GLY A 647 31.18 11.55 9.23
C GLY A 647 30.81 10.55 8.12
N LEU A 648 29.92 9.60 8.40
CA LEU A 648 29.49 8.55 7.47
C LEU A 648 28.02 8.72 7.07
N SER A 649 27.71 8.54 5.79
CA SER A 649 26.33 8.62 5.28
C SER A 649 25.70 7.23 5.23
N VAL A 650 24.49 7.10 5.77
CA VAL A 650 23.67 5.87 5.73
C VAL A 650 22.34 6.18 5.07
N HIS A 651 21.95 5.36 4.09
CA HIS A 651 20.68 5.46 3.38
C HIS A 651 19.56 4.82 4.20
N THR A 652 18.41 5.48 4.28
CA THR A 652 17.23 4.90 4.91
C THR A 652 16.51 3.93 3.97
N PRO A 653 15.90 2.84 4.49
CA PRO A 653 15.02 1.98 3.70
C PRO A 653 13.61 2.57 3.49
N TYR A 654 13.28 3.69 4.15
CA TYR A 654 11.99 4.34 4.01
C TYR A 654 11.96 5.31 2.82
N PRO A 655 10.81 5.43 2.12
CA PRO A 655 10.61 6.55 1.21
C PRO A 655 10.63 7.87 2.01
N THR A 656 11.23 8.91 1.43
CA THR A 656 11.25 10.24 2.06
C THR A 656 9.88 10.89 1.99
N LEU A 657 9.35 11.30 3.14
CA LEU A 657 8.12 12.06 3.25
C LEU A 657 8.41 13.57 3.25
N SER A 658 7.54 14.33 2.60
CA SER A 658 7.53 15.80 2.69
C SER A 658 6.88 16.26 4.02
N ASP A 659 6.90 17.56 4.29
CA ASP A 659 6.20 18.13 5.45
C ASP A 659 4.67 17.95 5.39
N ARG A 660 4.13 17.72 4.19
CA ARG A 660 2.72 17.45 3.93
C ARG A 660 2.61 16.24 2.99
N PRO A 661 2.87 15.04 3.51
CA PRO A 661 2.89 13.84 2.69
C PRO A 661 1.48 13.53 2.19
N SER A 662 1.35 13.12 0.93
CA SER A 662 0.09 12.66 0.37
C SER A 662 -0.30 11.30 0.99
N GLY A 663 -1.54 10.85 0.76
CA GLY A 663 -1.95 9.49 1.10
C GLY A 663 -1.11 8.43 0.37
N ASP A 664 -0.77 8.66 -0.90
CA ASP A 664 0.12 7.81 -1.68
C ASP A 664 1.49 7.67 -1.00
N ASP A 665 2.05 8.75 -0.46
CA ASP A 665 3.37 8.72 0.21
C ASP A 665 3.31 7.94 1.52
N ARG A 666 2.25 8.15 2.32
CA ARG A 666 2.00 7.42 3.56
C ARG A 666 1.78 5.92 3.32
N ILE A 667 1.03 5.55 2.28
CA ILE A 667 0.78 4.15 1.91
C ILE A 667 2.08 3.48 1.45
N ARG A 668 2.92 4.16 0.65
CA ARG A 668 4.25 3.62 0.28
C ARG A 668 5.15 3.42 1.48
N LEU A 669 5.12 4.33 2.47
CA LEU A 669 5.84 4.14 3.72
C LEU A 669 5.35 2.89 4.48
N LEU A 670 4.04 2.64 4.51
CA LEU A 670 3.50 1.43 5.12
C LEU A 670 3.88 0.15 4.39
N TYR A 671 3.92 0.15 3.05
CA TYR A 671 4.45 -1.00 2.30
C TYR A 671 5.93 -1.22 2.58
N ALA A 672 6.74 -0.15 2.60
CA ALA A 672 8.14 -0.26 2.97
C ALA A 672 8.30 -0.82 4.40
N ALA A 673 7.44 -0.40 5.34
CA ALA A 673 7.42 -0.96 6.69
C ALA A 673 7.01 -2.45 6.69
N ALA A 674 6.00 -2.84 5.90
CA ALA A 674 5.60 -4.25 5.76
C ALA A 674 6.73 -5.12 5.21
N ASP A 675 7.47 -4.63 4.21
CA ASP A 675 8.58 -5.34 3.58
C ASP A 675 9.76 -5.53 4.54
N LEU A 676 9.92 -4.64 5.52
CA LEU A 676 10.93 -4.72 6.58
C LEU A 676 10.53 -5.64 7.75
N GLY A 677 9.23 -5.85 7.95
CA GLY A 677 8.70 -6.74 8.98
C GLY A 677 7.96 -6.02 10.10
N HIS A 678 7.99 -6.63 11.29
CA HIS A 678 7.28 -6.09 12.45
C HIS A 678 8.07 -4.95 13.11
N PHE A 679 7.38 -3.96 13.66
CA PHE A 679 8.04 -2.88 14.40
C PHE A 679 7.34 -2.54 15.71
N GLY A 680 8.14 -2.09 16.67
CA GLY A 680 7.70 -1.55 17.95
C GLY A 680 7.88 -0.03 18.02
N PRO A 681 7.74 0.57 19.21
CA PRO A 681 7.96 1.99 19.45
C PRO A 681 9.44 2.36 19.32
N GLU A 682 10.36 1.42 19.54
CA GLU A 682 11.79 1.61 19.30
C GLU A 682 12.13 1.16 17.87
N PRO A 683 12.91 1.95 17.10
CA PRO A 683 13.58 3.19 17.51
C PRO A 683 12.78 4.49 17.28
N ALA A 684 11.59 4.45 16.68
CA ALA A 684 10.86 5.66 16.25
C ALA A 684 10.61 6.68 17.37
N LEU A 685 10.28 6.23 18.58
CA LEU A 685 10.07 7.08 19.76
C LEU A 685 11.40 7.48 20.43
N LEU A 686 12.48 6.71 20.27
CA LEU A 686 13.82 7.12 20.71
C LEU A 686 14.30 8.32 19.89
N GLU A 687 14.14 8.26 18.56
CA GLU A 687 14.41 9.40 17.67
C GLU A 687 13.65 10.66 18.13
N ALA A 688 12.38 10.53 18.51
CA ALA A 688 11.57 11.64 18.98
C ALA A 688 12.18 12.33 20.22
N ILE A 689 12.61 11.56 21.22
CA ILE A 689 13.06 12.11 22.51
C ILE A 689 14.54 12.50 22.54
N GLU A 690 15.37 11.92 21.68
CA GLU A 690 16.83 12.14 21.69
C GLU A 690 17.30 13.27 20.77
N PHE A 691 16.62 13.50 19.63
CA PHE A 691 17.07 14.50 18.64
C PHE A 691 15.95 15.09 17.75
N GLY A 692 14.70 14.67 17.94
CA GLY A 692 13.53 15.16 17.22
C GLY A 692 13.12 14.24 16.05
N GLN A 693 11.82 13.98 15.95
CA GLN A 693 11.27 12.93 15.11
C GLN A 693 11.18 13.30 13.62
N SER A 694 11.58 12.37 12.74
CA SER A 694 11.31 12.46 11.30
C SER A 694 9.81 12.27 10.99
N PRO A 695 9.31 12.79 9.85
CA PRO A 695 7.94 12.54 9.43
C PRO A 695 7.62 11.05 9.26
N GLU A 696 8.58 10.24 8.80
CA GLU A 696 8.43 8.79 8.63
C GLU A 696 8.24 8.10 9.98
N ALA A 697 9.14 8.36 10.94
CA ALA A 697 9.09 7.76 12.27
C ALA A 697 7.82 8.19 13.03
N ARG A 698 7.37 9.44 12.84
CA ARG A 698 6.12 9.94 13.43
C ARG A 698 4.92 9.16 12.90
N TYR A 699 4.80 9.06 11.58
CA TYR A 699 3.65 8.40 10.98
C TYR A 699 3.57 6.91 11.35
N LEU A 700 4.70 6.20 11.36
CA LEU A 700 4.74 4.80 11.81
C LEU A 700 4.36 4.67 13.30
N ALA A 701 4.80 5.59 14.16
CA ALA A 701 4.38 5.62 15.56
C ALA A 701 2.87 5.89 15.72
N ASP A 702 2.28 6.76 14.90
CA ASP A 702 0.84 7.02 14.92
C ASP A 702 0.04 5.77 14.54
N VAL A 703 0.51 5.04 13.53
CA VAL A 703 -0.11 3.77 13.08
C VAL A 703 0.00 2.69 14.15
N LEU A 704 1.16 2.56 14.81
CA LEU A 704 1.34 1.62 15.91
C LEU A 704 0.44 1.95 17.10
N PHE A 705 0.36 3.22 17.47
CA PHE A 705 -0.50 3.65 18.58
C PHE A 705 -1.98 3.41 18.29
N ASP A 706 -2.46 3.77 17.10
CA ASP A 706 -3.84 3.51 16.70
C ASP A 706 -4.16 2.01 16.74
N ALA A 707 -3.23 1.14 16.33
CA ALA A 707 -3.41 -0.30 16.42
C ALA A 707 -3.51 -0.80 17.87
N GLN A 708 -2.65 -0.33 18.78
CA GLN A 708 -2.70 -0.70 20.20
C GLN A 708 -3.98 -0.19 20.88
N LEU A 709 -4.33 1.07 20.62
CA LEU A 709 -5.52 1.69 21.18
C LEU A 709 -6.80 1.02 20.67
N ARG A 710 -6.89 0.72 19.38
CA ARG A 710 -8.04 0.00 18.82
C ARG A 710 -8.22 -1.37 19.47
N LEU A 711 -7.13 -2.12 19.65
CA LEU A 711 -7.19 -3.41 20.34
C LEU A 711 -7.78 -3.26 21.75
N PHE A 712 -7.36 -2.22 22.48
CA PHE A 712 -7.90 -1.91 23.80
C PHE A 712 -9.37 -1.49 23.74
N GLU A 713 -9.75 -0.61 22.81
CA GLU A 713 -11.15 -0.18 22.59
C GLU A 713 -12.07 -1.37 22.25
N GLU A 714 -11.58 -2.35 21.48
CA GLU A 714 -12.35 -3.51 21.04
C GLU A 714 -12.43 -4.64 22.09
N THR A 715 -11.38 -4.84 22.87
CA THR A 715 -11.23 -6.05 23.72
C THR A 715 -11.02 -5.76 25.21
N GLY A 716 -10.70 -4.52 25.58
CA GLY A 716 -10.26 -4.15 26.92
C GLY A 716 -8.85 -4.64 27.29
N ARG A 717 -8.12 -5.30 26.37
CA ARG A 717 -6.77 -5.82 26.63
C ARG A 717 -5.72 -4.74 26.41
N TYR A 718 -4.81 -4.60 27.36
CA TYR A 718 -3.65 -3.72 27.20
C TYR A 718 -2.58 -4.39 26.34
N ARG A 719 -2.03 -3.64 25.40
CA ARG A 719 -0.85 -4.04 24.63
C ARG A 719 0.07 -2.84 24.45
N CYS A 720 1.33 -3.00 24.83
CA CYS A 720 2.37 -1.99 24.69
C CYS A 720 3.67 -2.71 24.31
N VAL A 721 3.83 -3.00 23.02
CA VAL A 721 4.90 -3.87 22.53
C VAL A 721 6.25 -3.15 22.52
N SER A 722 7.33 -3.90 22.68
CA SER A 722 8.69 -3.52 22.28
C SER A 722 9.58 -4.76 22.32
N GLU A 723 10.86 -4.62 22.03
CA GLU A 723 11.87 -5.62 22.35
C GLU A 723 12.09 -5.69 23.87
N VAL A 724 12.00 -6.89 24.45
CA VAL A 724 12.01 -7.10 25.90
C VAL A 724 12.95 -8.26 26.28
N PRO A 725 13.91 -8.06 27.19
CA PRO A 725 14.64 -9.17 27.79
C PRO A 725 13.70 -9.97 28.71
N LEU A 726 13.80 -11.29 28.67
CA LEU A 726 12.93 -12.22 29.39
C LEU A 726 13.68 -12.91 30.53
N ASN A 727 13.02 -13.13 31.66
CA ASN A 727 13.55 -13.92 32.79
C ASN A 727 13.51 -15.44 32.57
N ARG A 728 13.31 -15.89 31.33
CA ARG A 728 13.24 -17.31 30.91
C ARG A 728 13.55 -17.47 29.41
N PRO A 729 14.05 -18.64 28.94
CA PRO A 729 14.40 -18.87 27.54
C PRO A 729 13.23 -18.57 26.59
N PRO A 730 13.37 -17.78 25.52
CA PRO A 730 14.63 -17.48 24.81
C PRO A 730 15.45 -16.31 25.37
N TRP A 731 15.11 -15.77 26.55
CA TRP A 731 15.81 -14.67 27.24
C TRP A 731 15.69 -13.28 26.57
N PHE A 732 15.19 -13.23 25.35
CA PHE A 732 14.87 -11.99 24.64
C PHE A 732 13.72 -12.24 23.67
N ALA A 733 12.82 -11.27 23.52
CA ALA A 733 11.73 -11.32 22.55
C ALA A 733 11.58 -9.99 21.81
N TYR A 734 11.49 -10.08 20.49
CA TYR A 734 11.10 -8.99 19.60
C TYR A 734 9.59 -9.03 19.45
N GLN A 735 8.92 -7.93 19.84
CA GLN A 735 7.46 -7.82 19.77
C GLN A 735 7.08 -6.55 19.03
N GLY A 736 6.16 -6.69 18.07
CA GLY A 736 5.79 -5.57 17.21
C GLY A 736 4.54 -5.80 16.38
N LEU A 737 4.21 -4.79 15.59
CA LEU A 737 3.09 -4.79 14.66
C LEU A 737 3.58 -5.06 13.24
N ARG A 738 2.93 -6.00 12.55
CA ARG A 738 2.92 -6.15 11.08
C ARG A 738 1.73 -5.40 10.49
N VAL A 739 2.00 -4.35 9.73
CA VAL A 739 0.95 -3.48 9.18
C VAL A 739 0.17 -4.12 8.03
N ASP A 740 0.73 -5.15 7.41
CA ASP A 740 0.16 -5.94 6.31
C ASP A 740 -0.66 -7.15 6.77
N LEU A 741 -0.74 -7.42 8.08
CA LEU A 741 -1.49 -8.54 8.65
C LEU A 741 -2.76 -8.07 9.40
N PRO A 742 -3.85 -8.88 9.38
CA PRO A 742 -5.10 -8.55 10.06
C PRO A 742 -5.14 -8.96 11.53
N GLY A 743 -6.00 -8.30 12.30
CA GLY A 743 -6.43 -8.76 13.63
C GLY A 743 -5.26 -9.08 14.57
N ASP A 744 -5.39 -10.16 15.34
CA ASP A 744 -4.37 -10.57 16.31
C ASP A 744 -3.10 -11.14 15.64
N THR A 745 -3.22 -11.70 14.42
CA THR A 745 -2.06 -12.19 13.64
C THR A 745 -1.08 -11.09 13.25
N ALA A 746 -1.51 -9.82 13.34
CA ALA A 746 -0.65 -8.66 13.13
C ALA A 746 0.38 -8.43 14.23
N TRP A 747 0.20 -9.05 15.41
CA TRP A 747 1.07 -8.81 16.54
C TRP A 747 2.08 -9.92 16.67
N ILE A 748 3.29 -9.68 16.18
CA ILE A 748 4.36 -10.67 16.10
C ILE A 748 5.12 -10.72 17.42
N ILE A 749 5.46 -11.94 17.84
CA ILE A 749 6.53 -12.22 18.79
C ILE A 749 7.55 -13.18 18.14
N ALA A 750 8.83 -12.81 18.22
CA ALA A 750 9.93 -13.58 17.65
C ALA A 750 11.13 -13.63 18.62
N ALA A 751 11.91 -14.72 18.57
CA ALA A 751 13.15 -14.86 19.33
C ALA A 751 14.36 -14.23 18.63
N THR A 752 14.24 -14.01 17.31
CA THR A 752 15.22 -13.31 16.47
C THR A 752 14.64 -11.99 16.00
N GLY A 753 15.50 -11.07 15.58
CA GLY A 753 15.11 -9.72 15.15
C GLY A 753 14.08 -9.70 14.01
N PRO A 754 13.49 -8.53 13.71
CA PRO A 754 12.39 -8.42 12.76
C PRO A 754 12.69 -8.98 11.37
N GLY A 755 11.72 -9.69 10.81
CA GLY A 755 11.77 -10.19 9.45
C GLY A 755 10.39 -10.29 8.80
N GLN A 756 10.34 -10.98 7.66
CA GLN A 756 9.10 -11.21 6.91
C GLN A 756 8.34 -12.42 7.48
N GLU A 757 8.25 -12.57 8.80
CA GLU A 757 7.53 -13.69 9.42
C GLU A 757 6.06 -13.69 9.00
N ALA A 758 5.50 -14.86 8.66
CA ALA A 758 4.07 -14.97 8.33
C ALA A 758 3.15 -14.85 9.57
N GLY A 759 3.71 -14.91 10.77
CA GLY A 759 3.03 -14.87 12.06
C GLY A 759 4.00 -15.14 13.21
N SER A 760 3.54 -14.98 14.45
CA SER A 760 4.30 -15.35 15.65
C SER A 760 4.63 -16.83 15.68
N ASP A 761 5.74 -17.18 16.36
CA ASP A 761 5.97 -18.56 16.79
C ASP A 761 4.95 -18.93 17.89
N PRO A 762 4.08 -19.93 17.68
CA PRO A 762 3.12 -20.37 18.70
C PRO A 762 3.77 -20.75 20.03
N ALA A 763 5.04 -21.16 20.04
CA ALA A 763 5.79 -21.49 21.24
C ALA A 763 6.20 -20.27 22.08
N LEU A 764 6.05 -19.06 21.55
CA LEU A 764 6.39 -17.80 22.22
C LEU A 764 5.16 -17.03 22.72
N GLU A 765 3.94 -17.50 22.46
CA GLU A 765 2.71 -16.79 22.83
C GLU A 765 2.61 -16.51 24.34
N ASP A 766 3.08 -17.43 25.20
CA ASP A 766 3.13 -17.25 26.66
C ASP A 766 4.20 -16.22 27.13
N ARG A 767 4.91 -15.59 26.18
CA ARG A 767 5.97 -14.60 26.39
C ARG A 767 5.60 -13.21 25.93
N ARG A 768 4.34 -12.96 25.57
CA ARG A 768 3.86 -11.61 25.27
C ARG A 768 3.96 -10.71 26.49
N MET A 769 4.61 -9.56 26.31
CA MET A 769 4.88 -8.61 27.38
C MET A 769 4.40 -7.22 27.00
N ILE A 770 3.81 -6.53 27.97
CA ILE A 770 3.66 -5.09 27.99
C ILE A 770 5.00 -4.51 28.47
N SER A 771 5.74 -3.87 27.57
CA SER A 771 7.08 -3.33 27.85
C SER A 771 7.01 -2.09 28.72
N THR A 772 7.70 -2.08 29.86
CA THR A 772 7.66 -0.93 30.79
C THR A 772 8.36 0.28 30.20
N LYS A 773 9.47 0.12 29.48
CA LYS A 773 10.12 1.23 28.77
C LYS A 773 9.24 1.82 27.66
N ALA A 774 8.48 1.00 26.94
CA ALA A 774 7.56 1.47 25.91
C ALA A 774 6.47 2.37 26.49
N ILE A 775 5.92 2.03 27.67
CA ILE A 775 4.93 2.86 28.37
C ILE A 775 5.48 4.27 28.59
N TYR A 776 6.70 4.39 29.12
CA TYR A 776 7.33 5.69 29.36
C TYR A 776 7.69 6.42 28.06
N LEU A 777 8.09 5.71 27.00
CA LEU A 777 8.28 6.30 25.67
C LEU A 777 6.99 6.90 25.13
N TRP A 778 5.86 6.18 25.21
CA TRP A 778 4.56 6.70 24.80
C TRP A 778 4.14 7.93 25.61
N ALA A 779 4.30 7.89 26.94
CA ALA A 779 4.08 9.06 27.80
C ALA A 779 4.99 10.25 27.46
N ALA A 780 6.19 9.96 26.97
CA ALA A 780 7.13 10.97 26.52
C ALA A 780 6.83 11.51 25.14
N THR A 781 5.92 10.95 24.35
CA THR A 781 5.64 11.45 23.00
C THR A 781 4.16 11.75 22.76
N ARG A 782 3.28 11.41 23.69
CA ARG A 782 1.82 11.50 23.51
C ARG A 782 1.10 11.68 24.84
N SER A 783 0.01 12.45 24.84
CA SER A 783 -0.91 12.61 25.99
C SER A 783 -2.27 11.99 25.67
N HIS A 784 -2.62 10.88 26.31
CA HIS A 784 -3.87 10.15 26.08
C HIS A 784 -4.23 9.27 27.29
N ASP A 785 -5.52 9.12 27.63
CA ASP A 785 -6.01 8.37 28.81
C ASP A 785 -5.49 6.92 28.85
N PHE A 786 -5.50 6.21 27.71
CA PHE A 786 -4.88 4.88 27.57
C PHE A 786 -3.41 4.82 28.03
N ILE A 787 -2.63 5.88 27.80
CA ILE A 787 -1.23 5.96 28.24
C ILE A 787 -1.16 6.22 29.74
N ASP A 788 -2.05 7.05 30.28
CA ASP A 788 -2.14 7.30 31.72
C ASP A 788 -2.50 6.02 32.49
N ASP A 789 -3.39 5.19 31.94
CA ASP A 789 -3.73 3.87 32.47
C ASP A 789 -2.51 2.92 32.46
N LEU A 790 -1.77 2.88 31.34
CA LEU A 790 -0.52 2.13 31.25
C LEU A 790 0.53 2.61 32.26
N LEU A 791 0.70 3.92 32.45
CA LEU A 791 1.59 4.49 33.47
C LEU A 791 1.17 4.07 34.88
N ALA A 792 -0.13 4.08 35.17
CA ALA A 792 -0.65 3.62 36.46
C ALA A 792 -0.36 2.14 36.70
N LEU A 793 -0.48 1.29 35.67
CA LEU A 793 -0.09 -0.11 35.72
C LEU A 793 1.41 -0.29 35.99
N ALA A 794 2.27 0.44 35.26
CA ALA A 794 3.73 0.37 35.47
C ALA A 794 4.11 0.79 36.90
N ARG A 795 3.54 1.88 37.41
CA ARG A 795 3.83 2.38 38.77
C ARG A 795 3.35 1.43 39.87
N SER A 796 2.20 0.80 39.68
CA SER A 796 1.60 -0.08 40.69
C SER A 796 2.19 -1.49 40.70
N ARG A 797 2.68 -1.99 39.56
CA ARG A 797 3.11 -3.39 39.43
C ARG A 797 4.57 -3.58 39.06
N ALA A 798 5.18 -2.69 38.29
CA ALA A 798 6.53 -2.90 37.76
C ALA A 798 7.65 -2.33 38.64
N ARG A 799 7.37 -1.55 39.70
CA ARG A 799 8.42 -1.04 40.59
C ARG A 799 9.04 -2.19 41.41
N LEU A 800 10.36 -2.32 41.40
CA LEU A 800 11.10 -3.30 42.20
C LEU A 800 11.80 -2.65 43.39
N ASP A 801 11.80 -3.31 44.54
CA ASP A 801 12.35 -2.75 45.77
C ASP A 801 13.86 -2.44 45.68
N SER A 802 14.19 -1.15 45.53
CA SER A 802 15.56 -0.61 45.54
C SER A 802 16.46 -1.02 44.36
N TRP A 803 15.89 -1.24 43.16
CA TRP A 803 16.66 -1.50 41.93
C TRP A 803 15.88 -1.40 40.61
N GLY A 804 15.13 -0.33 40.40
CA GLY A 804 14.54 -0.04 39.09
C GLY A 804 13.14 -0.59 38.85
N PHE A 805 12.77 -0.69 37.58
CA PHE A 805 11.52 -1.25 37.11
C PHE A 805 11.73 -2.64 36.49
N ALA A 806 10.75 -3.51 36.64
CA ALA A 806 10.69 -4.75 35.89
C ALA A 806 10.67 -4.45 34.38
N SER A 807 11.29 -5.32 33.58
CA SER A 807 11.39 -5.12 32.12
C SER A 807 10.03 -5.07 31.41
N GLY A 808 9.03 -5.78 31.95
CA GLY A 808 7.67 -5.78 31.44
C GLY A 808 6.67 -6.47 32.36
N LEU A 809 5.40 -6.41 31.96
CA LEU A 809 4.28 -7.12 32.56
C LEU A 809 3.77 -8.18 31.56
N GLN A 810 3.34 -9.34 32.04
CA GLN A 810 2.67 -10.34 31.20
C GLN A 810 1.38 -9.77 30.62
N GLU A 811 1.11 -10.01 29.34
CA GLU A 811 -0.09 -9.46 28.69
C GLU A 811 -1.40 -10.07 29.25
N ASP A 812 -1.38 -11.36 29.61
CA ASP A 812 -2.59 -12.10 29.99
C ASP A 812 -3.15 -11.73 31.37
N ASP A 813 -2.28 -11.52 32.37
CA ASP A 813 -2.68 -11.30 33.77
C ASP A 813 -2.09 -10.03 34.40
N LEU A 814 -1.30 -9.27 33.63
CA LEU A 814 -0.63 -8.04 34.05
C LEU A 814 0.31 -8.25 35.25
N THR A 815 0.79 -9.48 35.48
CA THR A 815 1.81 -9.75 36.51
C THR A 815 3.16 -9.23 36.04
N PRO A 816 3.96 -8.60 36.92
CA PRO A 816 5.29 -8.14 36.55
C PRO A 816 6.24 -9.31 36.33
N MET A 817 7.28 -9.07 35.54
CA MET A 817 8.43 -9.96 35.50
C MET A 817 9.16 -9.91 36.86
N GLU A 818 8.69 -10.72 37.79
CA GLU A 818 9.06 -10.61 39.20
C GLU A 818 10.57 -10.71 39.41
N GLY A 819 11.10 -9.71 40.12
CA GLY A 819 12.51 -9.65 40.47
C GLY A 819 13.46 -9.62 39.27
N TYR A 820 13.03 -9.23 38.07
CA TYR A 820 13.89 -9.15 36.88
C TYR A 820 13.89 -7.74 36.30
N SER A 821 15.07 -7.16 36.12
CA SER A 821 15.24 -5.82 35.57
C SER A 821 16.48 -5.74 34.69
N ASP A 822 16.54 -4.68 33.88
CA ASP A 822 17.61 -4.48 32.91
C ASP A 822 17.99 -3.00 32.73
N LEU A 823 19.20 -2.80 32.23
CA LEU A 823 19.80 -1.50 32.00
C LEU A 823 19.04 -0.69 30.94
N ASN A 824 18.65 -1.33 29.85
CA ASN A 824 17.98 -0.67 28.73
C ASN A 824 16.63 -0.08 29.16
N THR A 825 15.82 -0.84 29.90
CA THR A 825 14.53 -0.41 30.42
C THR A 825 14.68 0.82 31.31
N ASN A 826 15.55 0.75 32.32
CA ASN A 826 15.71 1.85 33.28
C ASN A 826 16.38 3.09 32.65
N GLY A 827 17.36 2.92 31.76
CA GLY A 827 17.99 4.02 31.02
C GLY A 827 17.00 4.75 30.11
N ILE A 828 16.13 4.02 29.41
CA ILE A 828 15.08 4.61 28.58
C ILE A 828 14.01 5.31 29.41
N ILE A 829 13.56 4.73 30.53
CA ILE A 829 12.61 5.38 31.45
C ILE A 829 13.16 6.73 31.93
N LEU A 830 14.44 6.79 32.34
CA LEU A 830 15.08 8.04 32.73
C LEU A 830 15.09 9.07 31.61
N THR A 831 15.45 8.64 30.40
CA THR A 831 15.55 9.51 29.22
C THR A 831 14.17 10.06 28.82
N ALA A 832 13.15 9.21 28.85
CA ALA A 832 11.76 9.57 28.60
C ALA A 832 11.27 10.58 29.64
N ILE A 833 11.52 10.35 30.93
CA ILE A 833 11.12 11.28 31.99
C ILE A 833 11.85 12.62 31.87
N GLN A 834 13.15 12.62 31.59
CA GLN A 834 13.89 13.85 31.35
C GLN A 834 13.28 14.65 30.19
N HIS A 835 12.88 13.97 29.10
CA HIS A 835 12.19 14.61 27.99
C HIS A 835 10.85 15.22 28.43
N ILE A 836 9.99 14.46 29.13
CA ILE A 836 8.69 14.92 29.66
C ILE A 836 8.87 16.19 30.52
N LEU A 837 9.83 16.16 31.45
CA LEU A 837 10.05 17.24 32.42
C LEU A 837 10.81 18.43 31.86
N SER A 838 11.41 18.32 30.67
CA SER A 838 12.10 19.43 29.99
C SER A 838 11.14 20.39 29.27
N ARG A 839 9.88 19.98 29.05
CA ARG A 839 8.85 20.81 28.43
C ARG A 839 8.54 22.01 29.31
N ARG A 840 8.66 23.21 28.75
CA ARG A 840 8.27 24.45 29.43
C ARG A 840 6.74 24.58 29.37
N ALA A 841 6.15 24.98 30.49
CA ALA A 841 4.74 25.34 30.60
C ALA A 841 4.40 26.61 29.82
#